data_AF-B0ST22-F1
#
_entry.id   AF-B0ST22-F1
#
_cell.length_a   1.000
_cell.length_b   1.000
_cell.length_c   1.000
_cell.angle_alpha   90.00
_cell.angle_beta   90.00
_cell.angle_gamma   90.00
#
_symmetry.space_group_name_H-M   'P 1'
#
loop_
_entity.id
_entity.type
_entity.pdbx_description
1 polymer ?
#
loop_
_entity_poly.entity_id
_entity_poly.type
_entity_poly.pdbx_seq_one_letter_code
_entity_poly.pdbx_strand_id
1 'polypeptide(L)'
;METYKGYLFDIYHSEQKIYLWIKSDTGELKLFVDEYFPIIYANASPSILKKLVKRFYELDALAEIPSFTEKRLFYQNKTIPVLKLVISKPQLLPRITNKLFNLYGKYDIYHSDIEITTGYMVEKNIYPLAYLTIEYEIPPNKINRIKSVTSLTDINELDYNIPELRAISLYLEKSHRHPFQENTLIVETPKEKYNIPTKNGITLIEKLNLILQKHNPDIILSSFGDQVIFPYLFKTAQECHLTTEFDRDKTSLIRRSIQTQGTSFNTYGTIVFRAPSYPLFGRWHIDSRNSFVYKEAELIGIIELSRISRLPIQKMARASTGKALTYIEVDVALRMNYLVPWQKSALESEKSALQLLNADKGGLVFQADIQNGFVLENVAQLDFSQMYPNIMVKHNISPETINCLCCEDDPNVEKVPSLGYRICAKRKGIVSEALAHIVQRRNHYKEQKRNNHPNLLNIQSKQSSLKWMLVTSFGYLGYRNAKFGKLESHEAVTAFGREKLINAKEVSEEFQYKVVHGITDSIFIQKKDTTPITNEDLTFLCLEIEKRTKIKMEIEGIYSWLCFPPSTQDEKLPVANRYMGRFIDGQFKGRGIITRRKDFPNFIKDAQNKMIQWMCQFKSISEMQKKESEILNLFFYYDQKLTTGNLNWKDLVIQKSTSKEPEDYTVDAPSTIAVKDLLAMGVHVQAGEKIKYIVINQKSDKKGERYLTLERMEQKENPKKQIDDKNVPSNPSLYQNSSPKYKKIEKRIETLEQNSIQNVTENSKINSKINQRTIAKYQIHEPPNQFHIQENIENEAHSITNKINKPNDFTSECSNSPFKFTNQTPKYDQHYYRSLLVKSFKEIWVGISSFKNFEILISNETFLPFAFEKSQNYSKNINKTNSIFIA
;
A
#
# COMPACT_ATOMS: atom_id res chain seq x y z
N MET A 1 6.04 -7.68 48.15
CA MET A 1 5.66 -7.68 46.71
C MET A 1 4.57 -6.65 46.53
N GLU A 2 4.52 -6.02 45.38
CA GLU A 2 3.49 -5.03 45.04
C GLU A 2 2.71 -5.46 43.80
N THR A 3 1.49 -4.95 43.65
CA THR A 3 0.61 -5.24 42.52
C THR A 3 0.27 -3.94 41.80
N TYR A 4 0.46 -3.88 40.48
CA TYR A 4 0.07 -2.75 39.63
C TYR A 4 -0.99 -3.18 38.61
N LYS A 5 -1.90 -2.29 38.25
CA LYS A 5 -2.94 -2.51 37.24
C LYS A 5 -2.94 -1.38 36.21
N GLY A 6 -3.22 -1.74 34.95
CA GLY A 6 -3.26 -0.78 33.85
C GLY A 6 -3.05 -1.40 32.48
N TYR A 7 -3.13 -0.57 31.45
CA TYR A 7 -3.02 -0.98 30.04
C TYR A 7 -1.55 -1.17 29.63
N LEU A 8 -1.25 -2.24 28.87
CA LEU A 8 0.08 -2.42 28.24
C LEU A 8 0.30 -1.37 27.14
N PHE A 9 0.95 -0.27 27.49
CA PHE A 9 1.11 0.90 26.63
C PHE A 9 2.24 0.73 25.59
N ASP A 10 3.45 0.37 26.01
CA ASP A 10 4.59 0.19 25.10
C ASP A 10 5.43 -1.01 25.52
N ILE A 11 5.95 -1.76 24.55
CA ILE A 11 6.72 -2.97 24.78
C ILE A 11 7.85 -3.12 23.75
N TYR A 12 9.07 -3.22 24.26
CA TYR A 12 10.30 -3.37 23.48
C TYR A 12 11.28 -4.29 24.22
N HIS A 13 12.39 -4.64 23.58
CA HIS A 13 13.44 -5.45 24.19
C HIS A 13 14.81 -4.81 24.02
N SER A 14 15.72 -5.11 24.94
CA SER A 14 17.15 -4.87 24.79
C SER A 14 17.89 -6.06 25.36
N GLU A 15 18.69 -6.73 24.52
CA GLU A 15 19.28 -8.04 24.84
C GLU A 15 18.19 -9.03 25.26
N GLN A 16 18.32 -9.73 26.39
CA GLN A 16 17.30 -10.63 26.95
C GLN A 16 16.20 -9.93 27.77
N LYS A 17 16.29 -8.61 27.98
CA LYS A 17 15.34 -7.87 28.82
C LYS A 17 14.16 -7.37 27.99
N ILE A 18 12.95 -7.68 28.44
CA ILE A 18 11.71 -7.11 27.91
C ILE A 18 11.29 -5.96 28.83
N TYR A 19 11.00 -4.81 28.24
CA TYR A 19 10.57 -3.60 28.94
C TYR A 19 9.09 -3.39 28.68
N LEU A 20 8.30 -3.26 29.74
CA LEU A 20 6.86 -3.05 29.69
C LEU A 20 6.52 -1.70 30.33
N TRP A 21 5.96 -0.79 29.54
CA TRP A 21 5.32 0.41 30.05
C TRP A 21 3.84 0.16 30.26
N ILE A 22 3.36 0.39 31.48
CA ILE A 22 1.97 0.17 31.86
C ILE A 22 1.36 1.52 32.22
N LYS A 23 0.18 1.83 31.67
CA LYS A 23 -0.56 3.05 31.93
C LYS A 23 -1.74 2.77 32.85
N SER A 24 -1.76 3.36 34.05
CA SER A 24 -2.87 3.23 34.99
C SER A 24 -4.13 3.95 34.48
N ASP A 25 -5.27 3.69 35.12
CA ASP A 25 -6.51 4.43 34.88
C ASP A 25 -6.43 5.90 35.34
N THR A 26 -5.50 6.23 36.23
CA THR A 26 -5.12 7.62 36.58
C THR A 26 -4.20 8.27 35.55
N GLY A 27 -3.83 7.56 34.47
CA GLY A 27 -3.02 8.06 33.37
C GLY A 27 -1.50 8.08 33.63
N GLU A 28 -1.06 7.72 34.84
CA GLU A 28 0.34 7.50 35.22
C GLU A 28 0.96 6.41 34.35
N LEU A 29 2.28 6.46 34.13
CA LEU A 29 3.00 5.48 33.32
C LEU A 29 4.22 4.95 34.07
N LYS A 30 4.18 3.66 34.41
CA LYS A 30 5.21 2.96 35.20
C LYS A 30 5.94 1.91 34.34
N LEU A 31 7.26 1.86 34.48
CA LEU A 31 8.14 0.95 33.75
C LEU A 31 8.44 -0.30 34.57
N PHE A 32 8.33 -1.46 33.93
CA PHE A 32 8.66 -2.78 34.48
C PHE A 32 9.62 -3.53 33.54
N VAL A 33 10.38 -4.48 34.09
CA VAL A 33 11.30 -5.32 33.33
C VAL A 33 11.10 -6.81 33.65
N ASP A 34 11.13 -7.64 32.61
CA ASP A 34 11.21 -9.11 32.69
C ASP A 34 12.39 -9.63 31.83
N GLU A 35 12.75 -10.90 32.01
CA GLU A 35 13.81 -11.58 31.24
C GLU A 35 13.20 -12.68 30.37
N TYR A 36 13.51 -12.67 29.07
CA TYR A 36 12.93 -13.58 28.08
C TYR A 36 13.99 -14.16 27.15
N PHE A 37 14.03 -15.49 27.06
CA PHE A 37 14.97 -16.24 26.24
C PHE A 37 14.20 -16.96 25.11
N PRO A 38 14.27 -16.45 23.86
CA PRO A 38 13.49 -16.99 22.76
C PRO A 38 13.92 -18.43 22.45
N ILE A 39 12.92 -19.26 22.15
CA ILE A 39 13.10 -20.69 21.89
C ILE A 39 13.13 -20.92 20.38
N ILE A 40 14.14 -21.65 19.89
CA ILE A 40 14.16 -22.20 18.53
C ILE A 40 14.12 -23.74 18.61
N TYR A 41 13.59 -24.36 17.56
CA TYR A 41 13.48 -25.83 17.48
C TYR A 41 14.27 -26.32 16.28
N ALA A 42 15.03 -27.40 16.43
CA ALA A 42 15.83 -28.01 15.38
C ALA A 42 15.47 -29.49 15.14
N ASN A 43 15.44 -29.90 13.87
CA ASN A 43 15.23 -31.28 13.44
C ASN A 43 16.34 -31.70 12.46
N ALA A 44 17.10 -32.74 12.81
CA ALA A 44 18.21 -33.25 12.01
C ALA A 44 18.60 -34.68 12.42
N SER A 45 19.51 -35.30 11.69
CA SER A 45 20.19 -36.51 12.18
C SER A 45 21.00 -36.23 13.46
N PRO A 46 21.14 -37.19 14.38
CA PRO A 46 21.80 -36.97 15.67
C PRO A 46 23.25 -36.46 15.58
N SER A 47 23.98 -36.81 14.51
CA SER A 47 25.35 -36.34 14.27
C SER A 47 25.41 -34.86 13.87
N ILE A 48 24.36 -34.32 13.23
CA ILE A 48 24.21 -32.90 12.92
C ILE A 48 23.76 -32.15 14.17
N LEU A 49 22.78 -32.65 14.91
CA LEU A 49 22.32 -32.03 16.18
C LEU A 49 23.47 -31.88 17.19
N LYS A 50 24.32 -32.91 17.36
CA LYS A 50 25.50 -32.83 18.24
C LYS A 50 26.48 -31.73 17.81
N LYS A 51 26.72 -31.54 16.50
CA LYS A 51 27.56 -30.46 15.96
C LYS A 51 26.93 -29.08 16.17
N LEU A 52 25.61 -28.97 15.98
CA LEU A 52 24.85 -27.75 16.22
C LEU A 52 24.93 -27.32 17.69
N VAL A 53 24.62 -28.24 18.62
CA VAL A 53 24.70 -28.00 20.07
C VAL A 53 26.11 -27.58 20.50
N LYS A 54 27.16 -28.29 20.04
CA LYS A 54 28.54 -27.88 20.31
C LYS A 54 28.81 -26.45 19.85
N ARG A 55 28.37 -26.09 18.64
CA ARG A 55 28.59 -24.73 18.10
C ARG A 55 27.81 -23.64 18.85
N PHE A 56 26.69 -23.96 19.46
CA PHE A 56 25.93 -23.04 20.29
C PHE A 56 26.57 -22.85 21.68
N TYR A 57 27.19 -23.88 22.26
CA TYR A 57 28.04 -23.73 23.45
C TYR A 57 29.33 -22.95 23.14
N GLU A 58 29.99 -23.19 22.01
CA GLU A 58 31.17 -22.42 21.53
C GLU A 58 30.86 -20.91 21.31
N LEU A 59 29.59 -20.52 21.20
CA LEU A 59 29.13 -19.15 21.04
C LEU A 59 28.52 -18.55 22.32
N ASP A 60 28.49 -19.32 23.42
CA ASP A 60 27.80 -18.99 24.67
C ASP A 60 26.37 -18.48 24.41
N ALA A 61 25.62 -19.29 23.65
CA ALA A 61 24.34 -18.91 23.03
C ALA A 61 23.12 -19.63 23.62
N LEU A 62 23.30 -20.47 24.65
CA LEU A 62 22.23 -21.27 25.28
C LEU A 62 21.99 -20.82 26.72
N ALA A 63 20.72 -20.68 27.12
CA ALA A 63 20.32 -20.41 28.50
C ALA A 63 19.99 -21.69 29.29
N GLU A 64 19.59 -22.76 28.59
CA GLU A 64 19.22 -24.06 29.16
C GLU A 64 20.01 -25.19 28.50
N ILE A 65 20.05 -26.36 29.15
CA ILE A 65 20.51 -27.61 28.53
C ILE A 65 19.53 -28.01 27.42
N PRO A 66 19.97 -28.24 26.16
CA PRO A 66 19.11 -28.68 25.08
C PRO A 66 18.36 -29.98 25.40
N SER A 67 17.06 -29.99 25.14
CA SER A 67 16.15 -31.11 25.44
C SER A 67 15.27 -31.44 24.25
N PHE A 68 14.80 -32.68 24.15
CA PHE A 68 13.83 -33.07 23.12
C PHE A 68 12.40 -32.80 23.61
N THR A 69 11.53 -32.38 22.69
CA THR A 69 10.12 -32.14 22.96
C THR A 69 9.28 -32.39 21.70
N GLU A 70 8.02 -32.80 21.88
CA GLU A 70 7.12 -33.14 20.78
C GLU A 70 6.42 -31.91 20.20
N LYS A 71 6.56 -31.70 18.89
CA LYS A 71 5.94 -30.59 18.15
C LYS A 71 5.35 -31.04 16.81
N ARG A 72 4.35 -30.31 16.31
CA ARG A 72 3.56 -30.71 15.13
C ARG A 72 4.11 -30.07 13.85
N LEU A 73 4.40 -30.87 12.83
CA LEU A 73 4.78 -30.38 11.50
C LEU A 73 3.58 -29.72 10.81
N PHE A 74 3.79 -28.52 10.27
CA PHE A 74 2.77 -27.71 9.60
C PHE A 74 2.12 -28.46 8.42
N TYR A 75 2.86 -28.81 7.37
CA TYR A 75 2.28 -29.47 6.20
C TYR A 75 1.87 -30.92 6.48
N GLN A 76 2.75 -31.74 7.05
CA GLN A 76 2.54 -33.18 7.22
C GLN A 76 1.50 -33.53 8.30
N ASN A 77 1.14 -32.59 9.19
CA ASN A 77 0.24 -32.78 10.33
C ASN A 77 0.72 -33.80 11.39
N LYS A 78 1.94 -34.33 11.27
CA LYS A 78 2.53 -35.32 12.18
C LYS A 78 3.25 -34.64 13.34
N THR A 79 3.12 -35.21 14.54
CA THR A 79 3.98 -34.87 15.69
C THR A 79 5.35 -35.52 15.51
N ILE A 80 6.42 -34.80 15.87
CA ILE A 80 7.80 -35.30 15.85
C ILE A 80 8.60 -34.80 17.08
N PRO A 81 9.61 -35.57 17.53
CA PRO A 81 10.61 -35.10 18.48
C PRO A 81 11.49 -34.04 17.80
N VAL A 82 11.58 -32.86 18.40
CA VAL A 82 12.50 -31.78 18.00
C VAL A 82 13.37 -31.35 19.16
N LEU A 83 14.58 -30.88 18.85
CA LEU A 83 15.50 -30.35 19.84
C LEU A 83 15.12 -28.90 20.19
N LYS A 84 14.67 -28.66 21.42
CA LYS A 84 14.47 -27.35 22.05
C LYS A 84 15.84 -26.70 22.30
N LEU A 85 16.05 -25.49 21.79
CA LEU A 85 17.22 -24.65 22.05
C LEU A 85 16.74 -23.30 22.58
N VAL A 86 17.04 -22.99 23.84
CA VAL A 86 16.65 -21.73 24.50
C VAL A 86 17.81 -20.76 24.43
N ILE A 87 17.63 -19.60 23.79
CA ILE A 87 18.73 -18.74 23.34
C ILE A 87 19.03 -17.65 24.38
N SER A 88 20.23 -17.69 24.97
CA SER A 88 20.66 -16.74 26.02
C SER A 88 20.80 -15.30 25.55
N LYS A 89 21.14 -15.09 24.28
CA LYS A 89 21.47 -13.78 23.70
C LYS A 89 20.63 -13.55 22.43
N PRO A 90 19.46 -12.90 22.51
CA PRO A 90 18.56 -12.73 21.36
C PRO A 90 19.21 -12.00 20.17
N GLN A 91 20.20 -11.14 20.41
CA GLN A 91 21.01 -10.50 19.35
C GLN A 91 21.73 -11.50 18.43
N LEU A 92 21.93 -12.75 18.85
CA LEU A 92 22.54 -13.78 18.02
C LEU A 92 21.56 -14.35 16.98
N LEU A 93 20.23 -14.24 17.18
CA LEU A 93 19.24 -14.83 16.27
C LEU A 93 19.47 -14.41 14.81
N PRO A 94 19.52 -13.12 14.42
CA PRO A 94 19.74 -12.74 13.01
C PRO A 94 21.06 -13.27 12.43
N ARG A 95 22.11 -13.42 13.26
CA ARG A 95 23.41 -13.99 12.86
C ARG A 95 23.35 -15.52 12.69
N ILE A 96 22.50 -16.19 13.48
CA ILE A 96 22.18 -17.61 13.33
C ILE A 96 21.39 -17.77 12.03
N THR A 97 20.22 -17.14 11.88
CA THR A 97 19.31 -17.40 10.75
C THR A 97 19.93 -17.06 9.39
N ASN A 98 20.72 -15.98 9.29
CA ASN A 98 21.48 -15.68 8.07
C ASN A 98 22.54 -16.74 7.72
N LYS A 99 23.08 -17.48 8.70
CA LYS A 99 24.01 -18.59 8.47
C LYS A 99 23.29 -19.92 8.20
N LEU A 100 22.07 -20.10 8.70
CA LEU A 100 21.25 -21.29 8.42
C LEU A 100 20.88 -21.41 6.94
N PHE A 101 20.75 -20.29 6.22
CA PHE A 101 20.53 -20.29 4.77
C PHE A 101 21.57 -21.12 4.00
N ASN A 102 22.84 -21.06 4.41
CA ASN A 102 23.94 -21.83 3.80
C ASN A 102 23.91 -23.34 4.13
N LEU A 103 22.97 -23.78 4.95
CA LEU A 103 22.81 -25.16 5.44
C LEU A 103 21.41 -25.73 5.13
N TYR A 104 20.64 -25.04 4.28
CA TYR A 104 19.33 -25.46 3.79
C TYR A 104 19.36 -26.90 3.25
N GLY A 105 18.32 -27.69 3.56
CA GLY A 105 18.22 -29.10 3.17
C GLY A 105 19.09 -30.09 3.98
N LYS A 106 19.92 -29.62 4.92
CA LYS A 106 20.70 -30.52 5.83
C LYS A 106 20.09 -30.67 7.22
N TYR A 107 19.30 -29.70 7.65
CA TYR A 107 18.46 -29.76 8.85
C TYR A 107 17.42 -28.64 8.82
N ASP A 108 16.27 -28.86 9.47
CA ASP A 108 15.24 -27.84 9.63
C ASP A 108 15.45 -27.07 10.94
N ILE A 109 15.16 -25.76 10.90
CA ILE A 109 14.97 -24.94 12.09
C ILE A 109 13.66 -24.14 11.99
N TYR A 110 12.98 -24.06 13.12
CA TYR A 110 11.68 -23.42 13.29
C TYR A 110 11.75 -22.32 14.37
N HIS A 111 10.82 -21.38 14.31
CA HIS A 111 10.62 -20.25 15.23
C HIS A 111 11.75 -19.18 15.26
N SER A 112 12.83 -19.38 14.51
CA SER A 112 14.05 -18.53 14.50
C SER A 112 13.94 -17.14 13.87
N ASP A 113 12.74 -16.71 13.46
CA ASP A 113 12.44 -15.38 12.91
C ASP A 113 11.17 -14.74 13.50
N ILE A 114 10.64 -15.32 14.58
CA ILE A 114 9.53 -14.74 15.35
C ILE A 114 10.08 -13.53 16.13
N GLU A 115 9.35 -12.41 16.08
CA GLU A 115 9.71 -11.20 16.84
C GLU A 115 9.73 -11.51 18.35
N ILE A 116 10.83 -11.17 19.01
CA ILE A 116 11.08 -11.47 20.43
C ILE A 116 9.95 -10.97 21.34
N THR A 117 9.46 -9.74 21.13
CA THR A 117 8.33 -9.20 21.91
C THR A 117 7.00 -9.85 21.58
N THR A 118 6.77 -10.31 20.35
CA THR A 118 5.56 -11.07 20.00
C THR A 118 5.60 -12.49 20.56
N GLY A 119 6.77 -13.16 20.56
CA GLY A 119 6.95 -14.46 21.23
C GLY A 119 6.62 -14.39 22.71
N TYR A 120 7.17 -13.39 23.42
CA TYR A 120 6.84 -13.08 24.81
C TYR A 120 5.34 -12.78 25.01
N MET A 121 4.73 -11.97 24.14
CA MET A 121 3.31 -11.64 24.21
C MET A 121 2.39 -12.86 23.99
N VAL A 122 2.75 -13.79 23.10
CA VAL A 122 2.02 -15.06 22.93
C VAL A 122 2.18 -15.95 24.16
N GLU A 123 3.40 -16.12 24.68
CA GLU A 123 3.69 -16.98 25.84
C GLU A 123 3.00 -16.52 27.12
N LYS A 124 3.03 -15.21 27.43
CA LYS A 124 2.32 -14.64 28.59
C LYS A 124 0.82 -14.40 28.32
N ASN A 125 0.32 -14.71 27.12
CA ASN A 125 -1.00 -14.34 26.61
C ASN A 125 -1.41 -12.87 26.86
N ILE A 126 -0.48 -11.93 26.68
CA ILE A 126 -0.75 -10.48 26.72
C ILE A 126 -0.64 -9.86 25.32
N TYR A 127 -1.12 -8.65 25.14
CA TYR A 127 -1.14 -7.96 23.84
C TYR A 127 -1.25 -6.43 24.04
N PRO A 128 -0.98 -5.60 23.00
CA PRO A 128 -0.97 -4.15 23.16
C PRO A 128 -2.32 -3.60 23.64
N LEU A 129 -2.29 -2.73 24.66
CA LEU A 129 -3.46 -2.24 25.40
C LEU A 129 -4.38 -3.34 25.98
N ALA A 130 -3.87 -4.56 26.22
CA ALA A 130 -4.50 -5.46 27.19
C ALA A 130 -4.49 -4.78 28.57
N TYR A 131 -5.56 -4.92 29.34
CA TYR A 131 -5.58 -4.44 30.73
C TYR A 131 -4.97 -5.52 31.62
N LEU A 132 -3.85 -5.22 32.25
CA LEU A 132 -3.01 -6.19 32.95
C LEU A 132 -3.09 -6.03 34.48
N THR A 133 -2.87 -7.13 35.18
CA THR A 133 -2.37 -7.13 36.56
C THR A 133 -0.93 -7.66 36.56
N ILE A 134 -0.03 -6.95 37.24
CA ILE A 134 1.40 -7.29 37.35
C ILE A 134 1.78 -7.36 38.82
N GLU A 135 2.35 -8.47 39.23
CA GLU A 135 3.00 -8.62 40.53
C GLU A 135 4.50 -8.41 40.36
N TYR A 136 5.10 -7.59 41.22
CA TYR A 136 6.50 -7.18 41.08
C TYR A 136 7.23 -7.01 42.41
N GLU A 137 8.55 -6.96 42.28
CA GLU A 137 9.48 -6.57 43.34
C GLU A 137 10.14 -5.24 42.98
N ILE A 138 10.45 -4.43 43.99
CA ILE A 138 11.28 -3.23 43.89
C ILE A 138 12.69 -3.60 44.38
N PRO A 139 13.60 -4.05 43.51
CA PRO A 139 15.01 -4.21 43.87
C PRO A 139 15.66 -2.84 44.13
N PRO A 140 16.54 -2.71 45.16
CA PRO A 140 17.19 -1.44 45.48
C PRO A 140 18.00 -0.91 44.27
N ASN A 141 17.82 0.38 43.98
CA ASN A 141 18.45 1.13 42.87
C ASN A 141 18.28 0.47 41.48
N LYS A 142 17.16 -0.23 41.24
CA LYS A 142 16.87 -0.94 39.98
C LYS A 142 15.39 -0.79 39.55
N ILE A 143 15.11 -1.12 38.28
CA ILE A 143 13.77 -1.11 37.69
C ILE A 143 12.88 -2.17 38.36
N ASN A 144 11.57 -1.89 38.49
CA ASN A 144 10.56 -2.82 38.99
C ASN A 144 10.64 -4.16 38.22
N ARG A 145 10.93 -5.28 38.91
CA ARG A 145 11.07 -6.59 38.28
C ARG A 145 9.77 -7.36 38.34
N ILE A 146 9.27 -7.80 37.19
CA ILE A 146 8.05 -8.63 37.09
C ILE A 146 8.29 -10.00 37.75
N LYS A 147 7.26 -10.51 38.43
CA LYS A 147 7.16 -11.89 38.93
C LYS A 147 6.02 -12.65 38.25
N SER A 148 4.86 -12.02 38.12
CA SER A 148 3.76 -12.50 37.30
C SER A 148 3.15 -11.36 36.49
N VAL A 149 2.53 -11.71 35.36
CA VAL A 149 1.77 -10.79 34.51
C VAL A 149 0.59 -11.55 33.94
N THR A 150 -0.61 -11.00 34.15
CA THR A 150 -1.88 -11.64 33.79
C THR A 150 -2.77 -10.65 33.06
N SER A 151 -3.32 -11.04 31.91
CA SER A 151 -4.34 -10.25 31.21
C SER A 151 -5.69 -10.39 31.90
N LEU A 152 -6.38 -9.27 32.14
CA LEU A 152 -7.77 -9.23 32.62
C LEU A 152 -8.78 -9.08 31.46
N THR A 153 -8.29 -8.95 30.23
CA THR A 153 -9.08 -8.86 28.99
C THR A 153 -8.65 -9.96 28.01
N ASP A 154 -9.55 -10.43 27.15
CA ASP A 154 -9.28 -11.38 26.06
C ASP A 154 -8.99 -10.65 24.73
N ILE A 155 -8.10 -11.22 23.91
CA ILE A 155 -7.79 -10.75 22.55
C ILE A 155 -8.97 -10.96 21.59
N ASN A 156 -9.87 -11.90 21.91
CA ASN A 156 -11.08 -12.17 21.14
C ASN A 156 -12.22 -11.16 21.40
N GLU A 157 -12.08 -10.26 22.39
CA GLU A 157 -13.05 -9.19 22.65
C GLU A 157 -13.23 -8.30 21.42
N LEU A 158 -14.47 -8.23 20.92
CA LEU A 158 -14.83 -7.43 19.76
C LEU A 158 -14.86 -5.93 20.09
N ASP A 159 -15.24 -5.56 21.31
CA ASP A 159 -15.19 -4.18 21.83
C ASP A 159 -14.25 -4.08 23.03
N TYR A 160 -13.59 -2.93 23.15
CA TYR A 160 -12.59 -2.66 24.17
C TYR A 160 -12.37 -1.16 24.32
N ASN A 161 -12.00 -0.74 25.52
CA ASN A 161 -11.67 0.65 25.84
C ASN A 161 -10.20 0.96 25.52
N ILE A 162 -9.90 2.25 25.29
CA ILE A 162 -8.56 2.78 25.08
C ILE A 162 -8.35 3.87 26.15
N PRO A 163 -7.26 3.86 26.93
CA PRO A 163 -7.00 4.89 27.94
C PRO A 163 -6.76 6.26 27.28
N GLU A 164 -6.91 7.35 28.03
CA GLU A 164 -6.68 8.69 27.48
C GLU A 164 -5.21 8.91 27.08
N LEU A 165 -4.95 9.19 25.79
CA LEU A 165 -3.61 9.38 25.25
C LEU A 165 -3.37 10.83 24.85
N ARG A 166 -2.36 11.46 25.47
CA ARG A 166 -1.94 12.82 25.11
C ARG A 166 -1.13 12.78 23.82
N ALA A 167 -1.51 13.54 22.81
CA ALA A 167 -0.81 13.60 21.53
C ALA A 167 -0.29 15.01 21.21
N ILE A 168 0.85 15.09 20.54
CA ILE A 168 1.33 16.29 19.84
C ILE A 168 1.64 15.96 18.38
N SER A 169 1.47 16.96 17.51
CA SER A 169 1.81 16.89 16.10
C SER A 169 3.17 17.54 15.82
N LEU A 170 3.96 16.95 14.92
CA LEU A 170 5.32 17.38 14.61
C LEU A 170 5.57 17.39 13.08
N TYR A 171 5.72 18.58 12.49
CA TYR A 171 5.88 18.72 11.04
C TYR A 171 6.78 19.91 10.67
N LEU A 172 7.15 19.98 9.38
CA LEU A 172 7.96 21.05 8.83
C LEU A 172 7.09 22.07 8.10
N GLU A 173 7.42 23.35 8.23
CA GLU A 173 6.75 24.47 7.55
C GLU A 173 6.89 24.41 6.03
N LYS A 174 8.11 24.14 5.54
CA LYS A 174 8.41 23.91 4.13
C LYS A 174 8.47 22.41 3.82
N SER A 175 8.25 22.05 2.55
CA SER A 175 8.40 20.68 2.04
C SER A 175 9.70 20.02 2.53
N HIS A 176 9.61 18.77 2.97
CA HIS A 176 10.70 17.95 3.53
C HIS A 176 11.91 17.75 2.59
N ARG A 177 11.78 18.10 1.31
CA ARG A 177 12.87 18.12 0.32
C ARG A 177 13.76 19.36 0.38
N HIS A 178 13.36 20.41 1.11
CA HIS A 178 14.22 21.56 1.40
C HIS A 178 15.31 21.19 2.43
N PRO A 179 16.49 21.84 2.40
CA PRO A 179 17.52 21.66 3.43
C PRO A 179 16.92 21.83 4.84
N PHE A 180 17.15 20.85 5.72
CA PHE A 180 16.47 20.83 7.03
C PHE A 180 16.75 22.10 7.83
N GLN A 181 17.97 22.62 7.78
CA GLN A 181 18.47 23.82 8.46
C GLN A 181 17.86 25.14 7.98
N GLU A 182 17.18 25.15 6.83
CA GLU A 182 16.50 26.33 6.26
C GLU A 182 14.99 26.34 6.53
N ASN A 183 14.52 25.45 7.40
CA ASN A 183 13.12 25.16 7.64
C ASN A 183 12.69 25.63 9.06
N THR A 184 11.42 25.43 9.38
CA THR A 184 10.87 25.65 10.72
C THR A 184 10.21 24.35 11.15
N LEU A 185 10.62 23.82 12.31
CA LEU A 185 9.95 22.69 12.94
C LEU A 185 8.76 23.22 13.73
N ILE A 186 7.57 22.79 13.33
CA ILE A 186 6.31 23.15 13.97
C ILE A 186 5.93 22.01 14.92
N VAL A 187 5.76 22.35 16.20
CA VAL A 187 5.19 21.47 17.22
C VAL A 187 3.81 22.00 17.57
N GLU A 188 2.77 21.20 17.38
CA GLU A 188 1.38 21.62 17.53
C GLU A 188 0.67 20.74 18.55
N THR A 189 0.02 21.39 19.51
CA THR A 189 -0.72 20.77 20.62
C THR A 189 -2.18 21.22 20.54
N PRO A 190 -3.13 20.59 21.27
CA PRO A 190 -4.54 21.01 21.25
C PRO A 190 -4.83 22.45 21.75
N LYS A 191 -3.83 23.19 22.25
CA LYS A 191 -3.99 24.56 22.80
C LYS A 191 -2.91 25.56 22.32
N GLU A 192 -1.74 25.07 21.92
CA GLU A 192 -0.54 25.88 21.68
C GLU A 192 0.21 25.38 20.44
N LYS A 193 0.74 26.31 19.64
CA LYS A 193 1.55 26.05 18.44
C LYS A 193 2.92 26.69 18.59
N TYR A 194 3.97 25.91 18.41
CA TYR A 194 5.36 26.32 18.58
C TYR A 194 6.10 26.26 17.24
N ASN A 195 6.67 27.37 16.82
CA ASN A 195 7.49 27.47 15.61
C ASN A 195 8.97 27.55 16.02
N ILE A 196 9.76 26.52 15.69
CA ILE A 196 11.16 26.41 16.10
C ILE A 196 12.07 26.43 14.85
N PRO A 197 12.84 27.51 14.61
CA PRO A 197 13.80 27.56 13.50
C PRO A 197 14.87 26.47 13.65
N THR A 198 15.12 25.71 12.60
CA THR A 198 16.02 24.55 12.63
C THR A 198 17.51 24.88 12.41
N LYS A 199 17.84 26.13 12.08
CA LYS A 199 19.20 26.59 11.73
C LYS A 199 20.26 26.22 12.78
N ASN A 200 19.90 26.23 14.07
CA ASN A 200 20.77 25.81 15.18
C ASN A 200 20.15 24.60 15.88
N GLY A 201 20.68 23.42 15.59
CA GLY A 201 20.19 22.14 16.10
C GLY A 201 20.30 21.97 17.62
N ILE A 202 21.20 22.69 18.29
CA ILE A 202 21.29 22.67 19.76
C ILE A 202 20.04 23.35 20.34
N THR A 203 19.78 24.59 19.93
CA THR A 203 18.60 25.35 20.39
C THR A 203 17.27 24.74 19.97
N LEU A 204 17.27 23.95 18.90
CA LEU A 204 16.13 23.14 18.44
C LEU A 204 15.83 22.02 19.44
N ILE A 205 16.85 21.28 19.88
CA ILE A 205 16.74 20.17 20.83
C ILE A 205 16.37 20.70 22.23
N GLU A 206 16.99 21.79 22.69
CA GLU A 206 16.68 22.43 23.98
C GLU A 206 15.20 22.85 24.06
N LYS A 207 14.70 23.55 23.03
CA LYS A 207 13.29 23.98 22.97
C LYS A 207 12.34 22.79 22.87
N LEU A 208 12.69 21.76 22.11
CA LEU A 208 11.87 20.55 22.00
C LEU A 208 11.84 19.76 23.31
N ASN A 209 12.95 19.69 24.05
CA ASN A 209 13.00 19.10 25.39
C ASN A 209 12.06 19.83 26.36
N LEU A 210 12.11 21.16 26.42
CA LEU A 210 11.21 21.97 27.26
C LEU A 210 9.73 21.74 26.93
N ILE A 211 9.37 21.66 25.64
CA ILE A 211 7.99 21.37 25.20
C ILE A 211 7.57 19.95 25.61
N LEU A 212 8.44 18.96 25.45
CA LEU A 212 8.17 17.57 25.81
C LEU A 212 8.09 17.34 27.32
N GLN A 213 8.83 18.11 28.13
CA GLN A 213 8.71 18.15 29.58
C GLN A 213 7.39 18.81 30.01
N LYS A 214 7.07 20.01 29.48
CA LYS A 214 5.83 20.75 29.79
C LYS A 214 4.57 19.95 29.50
N HIS A 215 4.48 19.33 28.32
CA HIS A 215 3.26 18.66 27.87
C HIS A 215 3.22 17.15 28.17
N ASN A 216 4.38 16.53 28.41
CA ASN A 216 4.56 15.08 28.63
C ASN A 216 3.65 14.17 27.76
N PRO A 217 3.65 14.34 26.42
CA PRO A 217 2.75 13.59 25.54
C PRO A 217 3.03 12.09 25.56
N ASP A 218 2.00 11.29 25.36
CA ASP A 218 2.12 9.85 25.20
C ASP A 218 2.42 9.47 23.73
N ILE A 219 1.96 10.30 22.77
CA ILE A 219 2.17 10.12 21.33
C ILE A 219 2.81 11.37 20.70
N ILE A 220 3.81 11.16 19.85
CA ILE A 220 4.27 12.13 18.85
C ILE A 220 3.82 11.64 17.48
N LEU A 221 2.86 12.36 16.89
CA LEU A 221 2.39 12.16 15.53
C LEU A 221 3.24 13.03 14.60
N SER A 222 4.06 12.44 13.73
CA SER A 222 4.93 13.20 12.83
C SER A 222 4.45 13.19 11.38
N SER A 223 5.00 14.09 10.57
CA SER A 223 4.95 14.03 9.11
C SER A 223 6.37 14.08 8.57
N PHE A 224 6.87 12.96 8.02
CA PHE A 224 8.28 12.75 7.64
C PHE A 224 9.26 12.72 8.83
N GLY A 225 8.77 12.37 10.03
CA GLY A 225 9.61 12.21 11.21
C GLY A 225 10.57 11.02 11.13
N ASP A 226 10.15 9.91 10.51
CA ASP A 226 11.02 8.74 10.27
C ASP A 226 12.09 9.03 9.21
N GLN A 227 11.75 9.83 8.20
CA GLN A 227 12.61 10.10 7.04
C GLN A 227 13.60 11.24 7.28
N VAL A 228 13.19 12.29 8.01
CA VAL A 228 13.98 13.54 8.13
C VAL A 228 14.15 13.99 9.58
N ILE A 229 13.07 14.16 10.35
CA ILE A 229 13.11 14.92 11.61
C ILE A 229 13.91 14.16 12.69
N PHE A 230 13.54 12.93 13.01
CA PHE A 230 14.27 12.14 14.02
C PHE A 230 15.69 11.74 13.59
N PRO A 231 15.99 11.33 12.34
CA PRO A 231 17.39 11.12 11.93
C PRO A 231 18.27 12.35 12.13
N TYR A 232 17.77 13.56 11.86
CA TYR A 232 18.49 14.80 12.14
C TYR A 232 18.67 15.05 13.65
N LEU A 233 17.57 15.01 14.43
CA LEU A 233 17.60 15.29 15.86
C LEU A 233 18.51 14.32 16.63
N PHE A 234 18.44 13.02 16.34
CA PHE A 234 19.33 12.04 16.97
C PHE A 234 20.79 12.23 16.53
N LYS A 235 21.04 12.67 15.29
CA LYS A 235 22.40 12.94 14.81
C LYS A 235 23.02 14.11 15.57
N THR A 236 22.34 15.25 15.62
CA THR A 236 22.82 16.43 16.38
C THR A 236 22.95 16.11 17.87
N ALA A 237 22.04 15.33 18.47
CA ALA A 237 22.16 14.93 19.87
C ALA A 237 23.41 14.06 20.12
N GLN A 238 23.76 13.14 19.22
CA GLN A 238 24.97 12.32 19.33
C GLN A 238 26.25 13.13 19.09
N GLU A 239 26.28 13.99 18.06
CA GLU A 239 27.44 14.81 17.68
C GLU A 239 27.74 15.95 18.67
N CYS A 240 26.71 16.53 19.29
CA CYS A 240 26.84 17.59 20.30
C CYS A 240 26.70 17.09 21.75
N HIS A 241 26.62 15.77 21.97
CA HIS A 241 26.49 15.11 23.28
C HIS A 241 25.32 15.63 24.15
N LEU A 242 24.19 15.97 23.52
CA LEU A 242 23.02 16.55 24.19
C LEU A 242 22.12 15.49 24.81
N THR A 243 21.58 15.77 25.99
CA THR A 243 20.47 15.01 26.58
C THR A 243 19.18 15.27 25.80
N THR A 244 18.31 14.26 25.68
CA THR A 244 17.05 14.36 24.93
C THR A 244 15.87 13.81 25.71
N GLU A 245 14.70 14.43 25.50
CA GLU A 245 13.43 14.06 26.12
C GLU A 245 12.50 13.30 25.18
N PHE A 246 13.02 12.83 24.04
CA PHE A 246 12.24 12.07 23.06
C PHE A 246 11.82 10.72 23.66
N ASP A 247 12.79 10.00 24.23
CA ASP A 247 12.56 8.76 24.98
C ASP A 247 12.15 9.08 26.43
N ARG A 248 11.11 8.40 26.93
CA ARG A 248 10.66 8.48 28.33
C ARG A 248 11.47 7.53 29.22
N ASP A 249 11.94 6.43 28.65
CA ASP A 249 12.93 5.56 29.28
C ASP A 249 14.34 6.19 29.27
N LYS A 250 14.94 6.34 30.45
CA LYS A 250 16.34 6.78 30.65
C LYS A 250 17.25 5.64 31.14
N THR A 251 16.72 4.42 31.29
CA THR A 251 17.32 3.31 32.03
C THR A 251 17.87 2.20 31.15
N SER A 252 17.38 2.07 29.92
CA SER A 252 17.84 1.06 28.97
C SER A 252 19.03 1.56 28.14
N LEU A 253 20.03 0.70 27.92
CA LEU A 253 21.27 1.03 27.21
C LEU A 253 21.12 0.96 25.68
N ILE A 254 19.98 1.41 25.14
CA ILE A 254 19.63 1.20 23.72
C ILE A 254 20.40 2.15 22.81
N ARG A 255 21.48 1.63 22.22
CA ARG A 255 22.28 2.34 21.21
C ARG A 255 21.55 2.39 19.87
N ARG A 256 21.01 3.57 19.55
CA ARG A 256 20.33 3.88 18.28
C ARG A 256 21.36 4.04 17.15
N SER A 257 21.40 3.10 16.20
CA SER A 257 22.15 3.28 14.94
C SER A 257 21.40 4.22 14.01
N ILE A 258 21.99 5.38 13.70
CA ILE A 258 21.37 6.36 12.80
C ILE A 258 21.46 5.85 11.35
N GLN A 259 20.31 5.75 10.70
CA GLN A 259 20.14 5.36 9.30
C GLN A 259 19.28 6.42 8.61
N THR A 260 19.78 6.98 7.50
CA THR A 260 19.08 8.02 6.72
C THR A 260 18.52 7.50 5.39
N GLN A 261 19.10 6.43 4.84
CA GLN A 261 18.59 5.77 3.64
C GLN A 261 17.44 4.83 4.01
N GLY A 262 16.31 4.96 3.31
CA GLY A 262 15.21 4.01 3.42
C GLY A 262 15.44 2.73 2.62
N THR A 263 14.41 1.90 2.56
CA THR A 263 14.38 0.63 1.80
C THR A 263 13.26 0.65 0.79
N SER A 264 13.54 0.22 -0.44
CA SER A 264 12.55 0.13 -1.51
C SER A 264 12.27 -1.32 -1.88
N PHE A 265 11.01 -1.66 -2.12
CA PHE A 265 10.60 -3.04 -2.39
C PHE A 265 9.52 -3.13 -3.48
N ASN A 266 9.53 -4.22 -4.24
CA ASN A 266 8.54 -4.46 -5.29
C ASN A 266 7.25 -5.08 -4.70
N THR A 267 6.08 -4.61 -5.11
CA THR A 267 4.76 -5.15 -4.72
C THR A 267 3.76 -4.97 -5.87
N TYR A 268 3.32 -6.08 -6.46
CA TYR A 268 2.50 -6.10 -7.69
C TYR A 268 3.06 -5.21 -8.81
N GLY A 269 4.39 -5.24 -8.97
CA GLY A 269 5.11 -4.44 -9.96
C GLY A 269 5.35 -2.98 -9.56
N THR A 270 4.68 -2.47 -8.52
CA THR A 270 5.01 -1.18 -7.88
C THR A 270 6.38 -1.28 -7.25
N ILE A 271 7.19 -0.23 -7.29
CA ILE A 271 8.25 -0.07 -6.29
C ILE A 271 7.80 0.96 -5.26
N VAL A 272 7.83 0.55 -3.99
CA VAL A 272 7.35 1.32 -2.86
C VAL A 272 8.55 1.68 -1.98
N PHE A 273 8.75 2.98 -1.76
CA PHE A 273 9.72 3.47 -0.78
C PHE A 273 9.18 3.32 0.65
N ARG A 274 10.08 3.04 1.60
CA ARG A 274 9.80 3.00 3.04
C ARG A 274 10.97 3.63 3.79
N ALA A 275 10.68 4.67 4.56
CA ALA A 275 11.71 5.38 5.33
C ALA A 275 12.23 4.52 6.51
N PRO A 276 13.40 4.87 7.09
CA PRO A 276 13.93 4.25 8.30
C PRO A 276 12.93 4.23 9.47
N SER A 277 13.22 3.47 10.52
CA SER A 277 12.31 3.26 11.65
C SER A 277 12.88 3.87 12.93
N TYR A 278 12.33 5.00 13.38
CA TYR A 278 12.72 5.67 14.63
C TYR A 278 11.62 5.57 15.71
N PRO A 279 11.38 4.40 16.33
CA PRO A 279 10.47 4.31 17.47
C PRO A 279 11.08 5.04 18.68
N LEU A 280 10.24 5.51 19.60
CA LEU A 280 10.65 6.07 20.89
C LEU A 280 10.34 5.08 22.02
N PHE A 281 11.01 5.17 23.17
CA PHE A 281 10.90 4.19 24.24
C PHE A 281 10.06 4.75 25.39
N GLY A 282 8.91 4.13 25.66
CA GLY A 282 7.92 4.62 26.63
C GLY A 282 7.10 5.81 26.13
N ARG A 283 7.18 6.12 24.84
CA ARG A 283 6.42 7.16 24.12
C ARG A 283 6.21 6.66 22.70
N TRP A 284 5.04 6.80 22.09
CA TRP A 284 4.85 6.34 20.70
C TRP A 284 5.26 7.42 19.70
N HIS A 285 6.17 7.09 18.76
CA HIS A 285 6.34 7.88 17.54
C HIS A 285 5.66 7.18 16.36
N ILE A 286 4.70 7.87 15.73
CA ILE A 286 3.95 7.43 14.56
C ILE A 286 4.13 8.47 13.45
N ASP A 287 4.69 8.08 12.31
CA ASP A 287 4.82 8.95 11.14
C ASP A 287 3.61 8.76 10.20
N SER A 288 2.78 9.80 10.09
CA SER A 288 1.58 9.85 9.26
C SER A 288 1.85 9.73 7.75
N ARG A 289 3.11 9.89 7.30
CA ARG A 289 3.52 9.77 5.89
C ARG A 289 4.20 8.43 5.60
N ASN A 290 4.90 7.85 6.57
CA ASN A 290 5.54 6.52 6.45
C ASN A 290 4.59 5.35 6.80
N SER A 291 3.34 5.63 7.22
CA SER A 291 2.37 4.63 7.64
C SER A 291 1.19 4.47 6.66
N PHE A 292 1.11 3.31 6.01
CA PHE A 292 -0.07 2.92 5.22
C PHE A 292 -1.33 2.81 6.09
N VAL A 293 -1.22 2.16 7.26
CA VAL A 293 -2.37 1.95 8.16
C VAL A 293 -2.87 3.28 8.72
N TYR A 294 -1.99 4.23 9.06
CA TYR A 294 -2.43 5.56 9.48
C TYR A 294 -3.19 6.29 8.37
N LYS A 295 -2.69 6.24 7.13
CA LYS A 295 -3.31 6.90 5.97
C LYS A 295 -4.73 6.37 5.68
N GLU A 296 -4.98 5.09 5.93
CA GLU A 296 -6.24 4.41 5.59
C GLU A 296 -7.21 4.22 6.77
N ALA A 297 -6.72 4.26 8.00
CA ALA A 297 -7.44 3.86 9.20
C ALA A 297 -6.95 4.55 10.49
N GLU A 298 -6.10 5.57 10.39
CA GLU A 298 -5.65 6.44 11.50
C GLU A 298 -4.99 5.68 12.67
N LEU A 299 -4.90 6.34 13.83
CA LEU A 299 -4.36 5.76 15.07
C LEU A 299 -5.17 4.54 15.53
N ILE A 300 -6.50 4.62 15.47
CA ILE A 300 -7.41 3.58 15.97
C ILE A 300 -7.25 2.28 15.15
N GLY A 301 -7.07 2.39 13.84
CA GLY A 301 -6.77 1.25 12.98
C GLY A 301 -5.41 0.62 13.26
N ILE A 302 -4.38 1.41 13.60
CA ILE A 302 -3.09 0.88 14.06
C ILE A 302 -3.29 0.09 15.37
N ILE A 303 -4.05 0.63 16.33
CA ILE A 303 -4.31 -0.03 17.63
C ILE A 303 -5.06 -1.35 17.43
N GLU A 304 -6.12 -1.38 16.63
CA GLU A 304 -6.90 -2.61 16.34
C GLU A 304 -6.01 -3.69 15.71
N LEU A 305 -5.25 -3.36 14.65
CA LEU A 305 -4.35 -4.34 14.02
C LEU A 305 -3.18 -4.75 14.94
N SER A 306 -2.71 -3.84 15.81
CA SER A 306 -1.65 -4.10 16.78
C SER A 306 -2.08 -5.07 17.88
N ARG A 307 -3.33 -4.95 18.38
CA ARG A 307 -3.95 -5.90 19.31
C ARG A 307 -3.94 -7.31 18.73
N ILE A 308 -4.67 -7.51 17.62
CA ILE A 308 -4.91 -8.85 17.06
C ILE A 308 -3.63 -9.54 16.54
N SER A 309 -2.63 -8.78 16.09
CA SER A 309 -1.35 -9.35 15.60
C SER A 309 -0.25 -9.45 16.66
N ARG A 310 -0.51 -9.01 17.91
CA ARG A 310 0.51 -8.87 18.97
C ARG A 310 1.82 -8.20 18.49
N LEU A 311 1.71 -7.20 17.62
CA LEU A 311 2.83 -6.37 17.17
C LEU A 311 2.84 -5.06 17.97
N PRO A 312 3.96 -4.61 18.56
CA PRO A 312 4.02 -3.33 19.29
C PRO A 312 3.51 -2.17 18.43
N ILE A 313 2.74 -1.24 19.00
CA ILE A 313 1.97 -0.21 18.24
C ILE A 313 2.85 0.60 17.28
N GLN A 314 4.04 1.00 17.72
CA GLN A 314 5.01 1.75 16.89
C GLN A 314 5.59 0.92 15.73
N LYS A 315 5.65 -0.41 15.89
CA LYS A 315 6.11 -1.37 14.88
C LYS A 315 4.98 -1.71 13.91
N MET A 316 3.75 -1.81 14.40
CA MET A 316 2.54 -1.95 13.58
C MET A 316 2.30 -0.70 12.72
N ALA A 317 2.49 0.51 13.27
CA ALA A 317 2.41 1.76 12.51
C ALA A 317 3.29 1.76 11.24
N ARG A 318 4.46 1.10 11.30
CA ARG A 318 5.43 0.99 10.21
C ARG A 318 5.30 -0.32 9.42
N ALA A 319 4.34 -1.18 9.73
CA ALA A 319 4.14 -2.48 9.09
C ALA A 319 3.13 -2.40 7.93
N SER A 320 3.23 -3.33 6.99
CA SER A 320 2.15 -3.60 6.04
C SER A 320 1.05 -4.45 6.70
N THR A 321 -0.17 -4.34 6.18
CA THR A 321 -1.30 -5.24 6.50
C THR A 321 -0.93 -6.72 6.35
N GLY A 322 -0.17 -7.08 5.31
CA GLY A 322 0.32 -8.45 5.11
C GLY A 322 1.29 -8.91 6.19
N LYS A 323 2.17 -8.03 6.71
CA LYS A 323 3.00 -8.37 7.87
C LYS A 323 2.16 -8.55 9.13
N ALA A 324 1.15 -7.71 9.37
CA ALA A 324 0.23 -7.89 10.49
C ALA A 324 -0.50 -9.24 10.41
N LEU A 325 -1.05 -9.58 9.23
CA LEU A 325 -1.68 -10.87 8.97
C LEU A 325 -0.74 -12.04 9.26
N THR A 326 0.51 -11.98 8.78
CA THR A 326 1.53 -13.00 9.06
C THR A 326 1.68 -13.27 10.56
N TYR A 327 1.59 -12.23 11.40
CA TYR A 327 1.77 -12.38 12.84
C TYR A 327 0.50 -12.90 13.54
N ILE A 328 -0.70 -12.66 13.00
CA ILE A 328 -1.94 -13.34 13.43
C ILE A 328 -1.86 -14.84 13.08
N GLU A 329 -1.40 -15.17 11.88
CA GLU A 329 -1.18 -16.55 11.44
C GLU A 329 -0.11 -17.27 12.29
N VAL A 330 0.95 -16.56 12.72
CA VAL A 330 1.93 -17.08 13.69
C VAL A 330 1.30 -17.31 15.07
N ASP A 331 0.51 -16.38 15.62
CA ASP A 331 -0.19 -16.56 16.90
C ASP A 331 -1.11 -17.80 16.88
N VAL A 332 -1.91 -17.97 15.83
CA VAL A 332 -2.73 -19.17 15.59
C VAL A 332 -1.84 -20.43 15.52
N ALA A 333 -0.77 -20.40 14.74
CA ALA A 333 0.14 -21.54 14.59
C ALA A 333 0.81 -21.97 15.89
N LEU A 334 1.23 -21.01 16.73
CA LEU A 334 1.81 -21.25 18.04
C LEU A 334 0.79 -21.85 19.01
N ARG A 335 -0.43 -21.29 19.07
CA ARG A 335 -1.53 -21.84 19.89
C ARG A 335 -1.93 -23.26 19.47
N MET A 336 -1.85 -23.58 18.18
CA MET A 336 -2.07 -24.93 17.64
C MET A 336 -0.84 -25.88 17.77
N ASN A 337 0.21 -25.46 18.48
CA ASN A 337 1.47 -26.19 18.71
C ASN A 337 2.24 -26.61 17.44
N TYR A 338 2.12 -25.82 16.36
CA TYR A 338 2.84 -26.06 15.11
C TYR A 338 4.28 -25.53 15.11
N LEU A 339 5.14 -26.26 14.40
CA LEU A 339 6.47 -25.83 13.99
C LEU A 339 6.34 -24.79 12.87
N VAL A 340 6.53 -23.52 13.22
CA VAL A 340 6.51 -22.38 12.31
C VAL A 340 7.88 -22.28 11.62
N PRO A 341 8.01 -22.58 10.31
CA PRO A 341 9.31 -22.57 9.63
C PRO A 341 9.78 -21.13 9.39
N TRP A 342 11.11 -20.92 9.41
CA TRP A 342 11.67 -19.60 9.08
C TRP A 342 11.37 -19.22 7.62
N GLN A 343 11.56 -20.17 6.71
CA GLN A 343 11.33 -20.02 5.28
C GLN A 343 10.28 -21.03 4.80
N LYS A 344 9.38 -20.59 3.92
CA LYS A 344 8.37 -21.43 3.28
C LYS A 344 9.04 -22.54 2.45
N SER A 345 8.77 -23.80 2.78
CA SER A 345 9.43 -24.97 2.19
C SER A 345 8.71 -25.58 0.97
N ALA A 346 7.38 -25.38 0.85
CA ALA A 346 6.59 -25.84 -0.30
C ALA A 346 5.95 -24.64 -1.02
N LEU A 347 6.46 -24.30 -2.22
CA LEU A 347 5.93 -23.21 -3.05
C LEU A 347 4.61 -23.59 -3.73
N GLU A 348 4.68 -24.70 -4.46
CA GLU A 348 3.62 -25.41 -5.17
C GLU A 348 4.07 -26.86 -5.43
N SER A 349 3.15 -27.72 -5.86
CA SER A 349 3.42 -29.04 -6.46
C SER A 349 3.62 -28.94 -7.97
N GLU A 350 4.26 -29.95 -8.58
CA GLU A 350 4.42 -30.04 -10.04
C GLU A 350 3.06 -30.11 -10.76
N LYS A 351 2.95 -29.39 -11.88
CA LYS A 351 1.72 -29.25 -12.68
C LYS A 351 2.05 -29.49 -14.15
N SER A 352 1.23 -30.27 -14.85
CA SER A 352 1.28 -30.35 -16.31
C SER A 352 0.84 -29.04 -16.97
N ALA A 353 1.22 -28.81 -18.24
CA ALA A 353 0.82 -27.61 -18.98
C ALA A 353 -0.71 -27.41 -19.04
N LEU A 354 -1.50 -28.50 -19.09
CA LEU A 354 -2.96 -28.44 -19.07
C LEU A 354 -3.53 -28.10 -17.69
N GLN A 355 -2.85 -28.50 -16.61
CA GLN A 355 -3.21 -28.07 -15.26
C GLN A 355 -2.86 -26.59 -15.04
N LEU A 356 -1.69 -26.13 -15.49
CA LEU A 356 -1.30 -24.72 -15.45
C LEU A 356 -2.31 -23.84 -16.21
N LEU A 357 -2.65 -24.19 -17.45
CA LEU A 357 -3.65 -23.50 -18.26
C LEU A 357 -5.06 -23.45 -17.62
N ASN A 358 -5.34 -24.33 -16.65
CA ASN A 358 -6.61 -24.33 -15.92
C ASN A 358 -6.55 -23.65 -14.56
N ALA A 359 -5.43 -23.74 -13.86
CA ALA A 359 -5.22 -23.21 -12.52
C ALA A 359 -4.80 -21.73 -12.51
N ASP A 360 -3.95 -21.32 -13.46
CA ASP A 360 -3.47 -19.93 -13.61
C ASP A 360 -4.55 -19.04 -14.24
N LYS A 361 -5.61 -18.82 -13.46
CA LYS A 361 -6.78 -18.00 -13.79
C LYS A 361 -7.10 -17.11 -12.60
N GLY A 362 -7.24 -15.81 -12.87
CA GLY A 362 -7.72 -14.83 -11.90
C GLY A 362 -9.22 -14.97 -11.59
N GLY A 363 -9.79 -13.93 -10.98
CA GLY A 363 -11.25 -13.83 -10.85
C GLY A 363 -11.93 -13.70 -12.23
N LEU A 364 -13.18 -14.15 -12.33
CA LEU A 364 -13.94 -14.07 -13.58
C LEU A 364 -14.34 -12.61 -13.87
N VAL A 365 -14.31 -12.26 -15.15
CA VAL A 365 -14.85 -11.02 -15.67
C VAL A 365 -15.75 -11.40 -16.84
N PHE A 366 -17.02 -11.02 -16.79
CA PHE A 366 -17.87 -10.97 -17.97
C PHE A 366 -17.58 -9.63 -18.67
N GLN A 367 -17.58 -9.59 -20.00
CA GLN A 367 -17.47 -8.31 -20.71
C GLN A 367 -18.80 -7.56 -20.65
N ALA A 368 -18.75 -6.23 -20.49
CA ALA A 368 -19.94 -5.41 -20.50
C ALA A 368 -20.64 -5.48 -21.88
N ASP A 369 -21.93 -5.78 -21.87
CA ASP A 369 -22.76 -5.86 -23.07
C ASP A 369 -23.20 -4.46 -23.52
N ILE A 370 -22.60 -4.03 -24.63
CA ILE A 370 -22.81 -2.72 -25.26
C ILE A 370 -23.73 -2.79 -26.49
N GLN A 371 -24.49 -3.87 -26.69
CA GLN A 371 -25.44 -3.99 -27.82
C GLN A 371 -26.44 -2.83 -27.87
N ASN A 372 -26.86 -2.34 -26.70
CA ASN A 372 -27.76 -1.20 -26.54
C ASN A 372 -27.01 0.15 -26.40
N GLY A 373 -25.72 0.19 -26.76
CA GLY A 373 -24.83 1.34 -26.61
C GLY A 373 -23.95 1.28 -25.36
N PHE A 374 -23.05 2.26 -25.22
CA PHE A 374 -22.13 2.37 -24.08
C PHE A 374 -22.78 2.89 -22.80
N VAL A 375 -24.01 3.38 -22.85
CA VAL A 375 -24.77 3.89 -21.69
C VAL A 375 -26.12 3.20 -21.62
N LEU A 376 -26.42 2.61 -20.46
CA LEU A 376 -27.63 1.85 -20.18
C LEU A 376 -28.43 2.52 -19.06
N GLU A 377 -29.75 2.38 -19.06
CA GLU A 377 -30.64 2.86 -18.00
C GLU A 377 -31.17 1.70 -17.14
N ASN A 378 -31.60 1.99 -15.90
CA ASN A 378 -32.26 1.02 -15.02
C ASN A 378 -31.45 -0.28 -14.81
N VAL A 379 -30.18 -0.14 -14.39
CA VAL A 379 -29.26 -1.26 -14.12
C VAL A 379 -28.98 -1.34 -12.62
N ALA A 380 -29.15 -2.50 -12.00
CA ALA A 380 -28.77 -2.74 -10.61
C ALA A 380 -27.35 -3.33 -10.51
N GLN A 381 -26.61 -2.98 -9.44
CA GLN A 381 -25.35 -3.60 -9.07
C GLN A 381 -25.50 -4.37 -7.75
N LEU A 382 -25.07 -5.64 -7.76
CA LEU A 382 -25.02 -6.53 -6.61
C LEU A 382 -23.57 -6.96 -6.36
N ASP A 383 -23.07 -6.74 -5.14
CA ASP A 383 -21.68 -7.02 -4.74
C ASP A 383 -21.63 -8.06 -3.59
N PHE A 384 -20.77 -9.08 -3.72
CA PHE A 384 -20.59 -10.10 -2.68
C PHE A 384 -19.88 -9.52 -1.46
N SER A 385 -20.46 -9.70 -0.28
CA SER A 385 -19.93 -9.17 0.97
C SER A 385 -18.67 -9.94 1.40
N GLN A 386 -17.50 -9.42 1.00
CA GLN A 386 -16.18 -9.96 1.36
C GLN A 386 -15.93 -11.37 0.79
N MET A 387 -16.10 -11.54 -0.53
CA MET A 387 -16.13 -12.86 -1.17
C MET A 387 -14.92 -13.75 -0.86
N TYR A 388 -13.70 -13.33 -1.22
CA TYR A 388 -12.51 -14.18 -1.08
C TYR A 388 -12.18 -14.58 0.38
N PRO A 389 -12.24 -13.69 1.39
CA PRO A 389 -12.09 -14.11 2.78
C PRO A 389 -13.17 -15.09 3.25
N ASN A 390 -14.44 -14.89 2.86
CA ASN A 390 -15.50 -15.86 3.17
C ASN A 390 -15.24 -17.23 2.54
N ILE A 391 -14.74 -17.27 1.30
CA ILE A 391 -14.32 -18.52 0.64
C ILE A 391 -13.23 -19.22 1.46
N MET A 392 -12.19 -18.50 1.91
CA MET A 392 -11.11 -19.09 2.73
C MET A 392 -11.60 -19.62 4.09
N VAL A 393 -12.51 -18.89 4.74
CA VAL A 393 -13.07 -19.28 6.05
C VAL A 393 -14.01 -20.49 5.93
N LYS A 394 -14.92 -20.49 4.93
CA LYS A 394 -15.95 -21.53 4.76
C LYS A 394 -15.41 -22.82 4.12
N HIS A 395 -14.61 -22.72 3.05
CA HIS A 395 -13.98 -23.87 2.38
C HIS A 395 -12.61 -24.25 2.99
N ASN A 396 -12.36 -23.90 4.25
CA ASN A 396 -11.17 -24.28 5.03
C ASN A 396 -9.81 -24.06 4.31
N ILE A 397 -9.67 -23.03 3.47
CA ILE A 397 -8.51 -22.89 2.57
C ILE A 397 -7.30 -22.32 3.31
N SER A 398 -6.21 -23.08 3.27
CA SER A 398 -4.92 -22.79 3.92
C SER A 398 -3.82 -23.63 3.24
N PRO A 399 -2.52 -23.26 3.28
CA PRO A 399 -1.44 -23.99 2.59
C PRO A 399 -1.34 -25.49 2.91
N GLU A 400 -1.71 -25.85 4.13
CA GLU A 400 -1.61 -27.18 4.71
C GLU A 400 -2.93 -27.98 4.63
N THR A 401 -4.04 -27.34 4.26
CA THR A 401 -5.32 -28.01 4.02
C THR A 401 -5.50 -28.40 2.55
N ILE A 402 -4.92 -27.64 1.62
CA ILE A 402 -4.97 -27.91 0.17
C ILE A 402 -3.97 -29.00 -0.25
N ASN A 403 -4.48 -30.08 -0.83
CA ASN A 403 -3.75 -31.29 -1.23
C ASN A 403 -2.96 -31.91 -0.07
N CYS A 404 -3.62 -32.07 1.09
CA CYS A 404 -2.99 -32.61 2.29
C CYS A 404 -2.87 -34.15 2.28
N LEU A 405 -1.76 -34.67 2.83
CA LEU A 405 -1.46 -36.11 2.88
C LEU A 405 -2.48 -36.94 3.67
N CYS A 406 -3.12 -36.36 4.70
CA CYS A 406 -4.10 -37.09 5.53
C CYS A 406 -5.48 -37.28 4.86
N CYS A 407 -5.68 -36.70 3.68
CA CYS A 407 -6.86 -36.87 2.83
C CYS A 407 -6.43 -37.22 1.39
N GLU A 408 -5.43 -38.09 1.25
CA GLU A 408 -4.97 -38.60 -0.05
C GLU A 408 -6.01 -39.54 -0.67
N ASP A 409 -6.30 -40.63 0.03
CA ASP A 409 -7.19 -41.72 -0.40
C ASP A 409 -8.68 -41.50 -0.02
N ASP A 410 -9.03 -40.28 0.38
CA ASP A 410 -10.37 -39.95 0.89
C ASP A 410 -11.25 -39.41 -0.26
N PRO A 411 -12.22 -40.19 -0.79
CA PRO A 411 -12.98 -39.77 -1.96
C PRO A 411 -14.01 -38.67 -1.65
N ASN A 412 -14.40 -38.55 -0.38
CA ASN A 412 -15.54 -37.76 0.11
C ASN A 412 -15.18 -36.31 0.49
N VAL A 413 -13.90 -35.94 0.49
CA VAL A 413 -13.49 -34.58 0.80
C VAL A 413 -13.89 -33.59 -0.29
N GLU A 414 -14.16 -32.35 0.11
CA GLU A 414 -14.45 -31.26 -0.82
C GLU A 414 -13.29 -31.07 -1.80
N LYS A 415 -13.65 -30.85 -3.07
CA LYS A 415 -12.71 -30.65 -4.18
C LYS A 415 -12.93 -29.28 -4.79
N VAL A 416 -11.84 -28.57 -5.06
CA VAL A 416 -11.85 -27.25 -5.67
C VAL A 416 -12.48 -27.31 -7.08
N PRO A 417 -13.48 -26.46 -7.40
CA PRO A 417 -14.14 -26.43 -8.71
C PRO A 417 -13.14 -26.34 -9.87
N SER A 418 -13.34 -27.15 -10.90
CA SER A 418 -12.50 -27.27 -12.11
C SER A 418 -11.03 -27.67 -11.92
N LEU A 419 -10.47 -27.62 -10.71
CA LEU A 419 -9.05 -27.95 -10.43
C LEU A 419 -8.87 -29.29 -9.72
N GLY A 420 -9.90 -29.79 -9.03
CA GLY A 420 -9.89 -31.10 -8.37
C GLY A 420 -9.02 -31.19 -7.11
N TYR A 421 -8.37 -30.10 -6.70
CA TYR A 421 -7.55 -30.05 -5.48
C TYR A 421 -8.38 -30.44 -4.25
N ARG A 422 -7.84 -31.31 -3.40
CA ARG A 422 -8.52 -31.84 -2.21
C ARG A 422 -8.39 -30.88 -1.03
N ILE A 423 -9.49 -30.64 -0.33
CA ILE A 423 -9.55 -29.78 0.86
C ILE A 423 -9.60 -30.65 2.12
N CYS A 424 -8.78 -30.36 3.12
CA CYS A 424 -8.75 -31.16 4.34
C CYS A 424 -10.04 -31.04 5.16
N ALA A 425 -10.75 -32.16 5.36
CA ALA A 425 -11.84 -32.27 6.33
C ALA A 425 -11.36 -32.58 7.76
N LYS A 426 -10.11 -33.02 7.93
CA LYS A 426 -9.57 -33.61 9.18
C LYS A 426 -8.83 -32.62 10.09
N ARG A 427 -8.68 -31.35 9.69
CA ARG A 427 -8.20 -30.24 10.54
C ARG A 427 -8.64 -28.88 10.00
N LYS A 428 -8.86 -27.92 10.89
CA LYS A 428 -8.97 -26.49 10.55
C LYS A 428 -7.58 -25.95 10.12
N GLY A 429 -7.55 -25.13 9.07
CA GLY A 429 -6.34 -24.49 8.55
C GLY A 429 -6.02 -23.15 9.22
N ILE A 430 -4.74 -22.84 9.41
CA ILE A 430 -4.24 -21.66 10.14
C ILE A 430 -4.72 -20.34 9.51
N VAL A 431 -4.67 -20.22 8.17
CA VAL A 431 -5.16 -19.02 7.47
C VAL A 431 -6.68 -18.91 7.59
N SER A 432 -7.39 -20.03 7.48
CA SER A 432 -8.85 -20.11 7.60
C SER A 432 -9.35 -19.75 9.01
N GLU A 433 -8.55 -20.02 10.04
CA GLU A 433 -8.81 -19.66 11.43
C GLU A 433 -8.48 -18.19 11.72
N ALA A 434 -7.29 -17.72 11.30
CA ALA A 434 -6.88 -16.32 11.43
C ALA A 434 -7.90 -15.36 10.79
N LEU A 435 -8.39 -15.70 9.58
CA LEU A 435 -9.37 -14.88 8.88
C LEU A 435 -10.78 -14.94 9.48
N ALA A 436 -11.17 -16.01 10.17
CA ALA A 436 -12.51 -16.13 10.76
C ALA A 436 -12.78 -15.02 11.79
N HIS A 437 -11.84 -14.82 12.73
CA HIS A 437 -11.93 -13.74 13.72
C HIS A 437 -11.93 -12.35 13.07
N ILE A 438 -11.10 -12.12 12.04
CA ILE A 438 -11.01 -10.83 11.33
C ILE A 438 -12.33 -10.52 10.57
N VAL A 439 -12.95 -11.52 9.93
CA VAL A 439 -14.26 -11.39 9.27
C VAL A 439 -15.37 -11.10 10.30
N GLN A 440 -15.37 -11.81 11.44
CA GLN A 440 -16.32 -11.58 12.54
C GLN A 440 -16.24 -10.15 13.09
N ARG A 441 -15.04 -9.68 13.46
CA ARG A 441 -14.80 -8.29 13.93
C ARG A 441 -15.27 -7.26 12.91
N ARG A 442 -15.01 -7.47 11.61
CA ARG A 442 -15.46 -6.54 10.56
C ARG A 442 -16.97 -6.54 10.35
N ASN A 443 -17.66 -7.68 10.54
CA ASN A 443 -19.13 -7.72 10.51
C ASN A 443 -19.72 -6.96 11.70
N HIS A 444 -19.22 -7.22 12.91
CA HIS A 444 -19.60 -6.50 14.14
C HIS A 444 -19.49 -4.98 13.99
N TYR A 445 -18.36 -4.48 13.46
CA TYR A 445 -18.20 -3.04 13.21
C TYR A 445 -19.02 -2.50 12.02
N LYS A 446 -19.39 -3.34 11.02
CA LYS A 446 -20.39 -2.96 10.00
C LYS A 446 -21.78 -2.79 10.64
N GLU A 447 -22.14 -3.64 11.60
CA GLU A 447 -23.42 -3.60 12.30
C GLU A 447 -23.50 -2.43 13.28
N GLN A 448 -22.47 -2.19 14.10
CA GLN A 448 -22.37 -0.96 14.90
C GLN A 448 -22.45 0.32 14.06
N LYS A 449 -21.83 0.34 12.87
CA LYS A 449 -21.94 1.49 11.95
C LYS A 449 -23.36 1.65 11.37
N ARG A 450 -24.08 0.56 11.08
CA ARG A 450 -25.49 0.59 10.66
C ARG A 450 -26.41 1.08 11.78
N ASN A 451 -26.11 0.71 13.02
CA ASN A 451 -26.88 1.05 14.22
C ASN A 451 -26.50 2.43 14.80
N ASN A 452 -25.78 3.28 14.05
CA ASN A 452 -25.36 4.63 14.44
C ASN A 452 -24.67 4.71 15.82
N HIS A 453 -23.72 3.78 16.08
CA HIS A 453 -22.97 3.74 17.34
C HIS A 453 -22.34 5.12 17.67
N PRO A 454 -22.45 5.63 18.93
CA PRO A 454 -22.07 7.01 19.28
C PRO A 454 -20.66 7.44 18.88
N ASN A 455 -19.70 6.50 18.89
CA ASN A 455 -18.33 6.74 18.44
C ASN A 455 -18.11 6.23 17.01
N LEU A 456 -18.85 6.79 16.05
CA LEU A 456 -18.90 6.33 14.66
C LEU A 456 -17.54 6.42 13.95
N LEU A 457 -16.71 7.42 14.30
CA LEU A 457 -15.37 7.61 13.75
C LEU A 457 -14.43 6.47 14.15
N ASN A 458 -14.36 6.10 15.44
CA ASN A 458 -13.52 4.99 15.88
C ASN A 458 -13.98 3.66 15.25
N ILE A 459 -15.29 3.42 15.15
CA ILE A 459 -15.83 2.21 14.50
C ILE A 459 -15.49 2.19 13.01
N GLN A 460 -15.55 3.33 12.31
CA GLN A 460 -15.10 3.42 10.91
C GLN A 460 -13.60 3.13 10.77
N SER A 461 -12.75 3.72 11.62
CA SER A 461 -11.30 3.52 11.56
C SER A 461 -10.90 2.07 11.91
N LYS A 462 -11.55 1.41 12.88
CA LYS A 462 -11.41 -0.04 13.10
C LYS A 462 -11.84 -0.83 11.85
N GLN A 463 -13.03 -0.56 11.29
CA GLN A 463 -13.60 -1.26 10.13
C GLN A 463 -12.72 -1.14 8.87
N SER A 464 -12.16 0.05 8.62
CA SER A 464 -11.21 0.30 7.52
C SER A 464 -9.92 -0.49 7.65
N SER A 465 -9.37 -0.61 8.87
CA SER A 465 -8.14 -1.39 9.09
C SER A 465 -8.34 -2.88 8.77
N LEU A 466 -9.45 -3.45 9.23
CA LEU A 466 -9.83 -4.85 8.93
C LEU A 466 -10.20 -5.04 7.45
N LYS A 467 -10.86 -4.06 6.81
CA LYS A 467 -11.11 -4.05 5.36
C LYS A 467 -9.80 -4.22 4.59
N TRP A 468 -8.80 -3.39 4.87
CA TRP A 468 -7.52 -3.44 4.16
C TRP A 468 -6.72 -4.71 4.47
N MET A 469 -6.79 -5.24 5.69
CA MET A 469 -6.22 -6.55 6.04
C MET A 469 -6.85 -7.69 5.22
N LEU A 470 -8.17 -7.73 5.12
CA LEU A 470 -8.92 -8.75 4.38
C LEU A 470 -8.79 -8.62 2.85
N VAL A 471 -8.62 -7.40 2.31
CA VAL A 471 -8.23 -7.19 0.91
C VAL A 471 -6.81 -7.70 0.66
N THR A 472 -5.92 -7.57 1.64
CA THR A 472 -4.52 -8.03 1.50
C THR A 472 -4.40 -9.55 1.55
N SER A 473 -5.22 -10.25 2.35
CA SER A 473 -5.05 -11.69 2.60
C SER A 473 -5.12 -12.55 1.33
N PHE A 474 -6.03 -12.26 0.40
CA PHE A 474 -6.15 -12.99 -0.86
C PHE A 474 -4.87 -12.93 -1.71
N GLY A 475 -4.29 -11.74 -1.88
CA GLY A 475 -3.02 -11.58 -2.60
C GLY A 475 -1.83 -12.15 -1.81
N TYR A 476 -1.86 -12.02 -0.47
CA TYR A 476 -0.81 -12.54 0.39
C TYR A 476 -0.76 -14.08 0.41
N LEU A 477 -1.91 -14.75 0.30
CA LEU A 477 -2.00 -16.21 0.16
C LEU A 477 -1.27 -16.73 -1.10
N GLY A 478 -1.27 -15.96 -2.20
CA GLY A 478 -0.50 -16.27 -3.41
C GLY A 478 0.95 -15.78 -3.38
N TYR A 479 1.34 -14.94 -2.42
CA TYR A 479 2.64 -14.27 -2.43
C TYR A 479 3.79 -15.23 -2.12
N ARG A 480 4.80 -15.28 -3.01
CA ARG A 480 5.96 -16.19 -2.93
C ARG A 480 6.66 -16.20 -1.57
N ASN A 481 6.76 -15.04 -0.91
CA ASN A 481 7.47 -14.88 0.36
C ASN A 481 6.54 -14.79 1.58
N ALA A 482 5.24 -15.04 1.45
CA ALA A 482 4.34 -15.15 2.59
C ALA A 482 4.60 -16.48 3.33
N LYS A 483 4.77 -16.41 4.66
CA LYS A 483 5.09 -17.59 5.48
C LYS A 483 4.00 -18.67 5.41
N PHE A 484 2.74 -18.25 5.36
CA PHE A 484 1.56 -19.09 5.19
C PHE A 484 0.86 -18.85 3.83
N GLY A 485 1.64 -18.53 2.78
CA GLY A 485 1.13 -18.52 1.40
C GLY A 485 1.33 -19.88 0.70
N LYS A 486 0.50 -20.21 -0.30
CA LYS A 486 0.65 -21.34 -1.24
C LYS A 486 -0.14 -21.04 -2.51
N LEU A 487 0.45 -21.30 -3.68
CA LEU A 487 -0.17 -20.89 -4.95
C LEU A 487 -1.49 -21.63 -5.19
N GLU A 488 -1.55 -22.92 -4.91
CA GLU A 488 -2.79 -23.73 -5.03
C GLU A 488 -3.90 -23.28 -4.08
N SER A 489 -3.55 -22.64 -2.95
CA SER A 489 -4.53 -22.04 -2.06
C SER A 489 -5.09 -20.73 -2.63
N HIS A 490 -4.31 -19.97 -3.41
CA HIS A 490 -4.79 -18.80 -4.16
C HIS A 490 -5.61 -19.22 -5.39
N GLU A 491 -5.13 -20.19 -6.17
CA GLU A 491 -5.85 -20.82 -7.30
C GLU A 491 -7.20 -21.41 -6.86
N ALA A 492 -7.27 -22.01 -5.66
CA ALA A 492 -8.51 -22.50 -5.07
C ALA A 492 -9.51 -21.38 -4.76
N VAL A 493 -9.03 -20.27 -4.18
CA VAL A 493 -9.88 -19.10 -3.88
C VAL A 493 -10.42 -18.46 -5.16
N THR A 494 -9.61 -18.36 -6.22
CA THR A 494 -10.12 -17.87 -7.51
C THR A 494 -11.12 -18.85 -8.14
N ALA A 495 -10.87 -20.16 -8.07
CA ALA A 495 -11.79 -21.18 -8.60
C ALA A 495 -13.19 -21.13 -7.96
N PHE A 496 -13.28 -21.11 -6.63
CA PHE A 496 -14.55 -20.91 -5.93
C PHE A 496 -15.17 -19.53 -6.24
N GLY A 497 -14.37 -18.47 -6.40
CA GLY A 497 -14.87 -17.15 -6.77
C GLY A 497 -15.53 -17.13 -8.15
N ARG A 498 -14.90 -17.78 -9.15
CA ARG A 498 -15.49 -17.96 -10.49
C ARG A 498 -16.80 -18.75 -10.41
N GLU A 499 -16.81 -19.84 -9.66
CA GLU A 499 -18.00 -20.68 -9.45
C GLU A 499 -19.14 -19.91 -8.76
N LYS A 500 -18.87 -19.08 -7.75
CA LYS A 500 -19.91 -18.28 -7.08
C LYS A 500 -20.43 -17.16 -7.98
N LEU A 501 -19.59 -16.54 -8.81
CA LEU A 501 -20.02 -15.53 -9.79
C LEU A 501 -20.88 -16.13 -10.91
N ILE A 502 -20.56 -17.34 -11.37
CA ILE A 502 -21.37 -18.10 -12.35
C ILE A 502 -22.74 -18.45 -11.74
N ASN A 503 -22.78 -19.00 -10.52
CA ASN A 503 -24.03 -19.27 -9.81
C ASN A 503 -24.90 -18.00 -9.63
N ALA A 504 -24.29 -16.85 -9.34
CA ALA A 504 -25.02 -15.59 -9.21
C ALA A 504 -25.61 -15.10 -10.54
N LYS A 505 -24.91 -15.34 -11.66
CA LYS A 505 -25.44 -15.12 -13.02
C LYS A 505 -26.62 -16.05 -13.31
N GLU A 506 -26.47 -17.36 -13.09
CA GLU A 506 -27.52 -18.36 -13.33
C GLU A 506 -28.82 -18.00 -12.60
N VAL A 507 -28.74 -17.73 -11.29
CA VAL A 507 -29.91 -17.36 -10.47
C VAL A 507 -30.51 -16.02 -10.96
N SER A 508 -29.70 -15.05 -11.37
CA SER A 508 -30.22 -13.80 -11.96
C SER A 508 -31.00 -14.04 -13.26
N GLU A 509 -30.54 -14.96 -14.10
CA GLU A 509 -31.17 -15.30 -15.38
C GLU A 509 -32.45 -16.13 -15.23
N GLU A 510 -32.53 -17.00 -14.20
CA GLU A 510 -33.74 -17.69 -13.73
C GLU A 510 -34.82 -16.66 -13.34
N PHE A 511 -34.47 -15.65 -12.54
CA PHE A 511 -35.35 -14.55 -12.12
C PHE A 511 -35.56 -13.44 -13.18
N GLN A 512 -35.39 -13.76 -14.46
CA GLN A 512 -35.65 -12.89 -15.61
C GLN A 512 -34.84 -11.58 -15.69
N TYR A 513 -33.68 -11.53 -15.04
CA TYR A 513 -32.67 -10.51 -15.32
C TYR A 513 -31.72 -10.95 -16.44
N LYS A 514 -31.13 -9.97 -17.13
CA LYS A 514 -29.97 -10.10 -18.00
C LYS A 514 -28.77 -9.58 -17.22
N VAL A 515 -27.70 -10.38 -17.12
CA VAL A 515 -26.41 -9.87 -16.63
C VAL A 515 -25.77 -9.04 -17.73
N VAL A 516 -25.66 -7.73 -17.52
CA VAL A 516 -25.08 -6.79 -18.49
C VAL A 516 -23.58 -6.61 -18.31
N HIS A 517 -23.04 -6.87 -17.13
CA HIS A 517 -21.59 -6.87 -16.84
C HIS A 517 -21.30 -7.68 -15.56
N GLY A 518 -20.05 -8.06 -15.32
CA GLY A 518 -19.64 -8.65 -14.05
C GLY A 518 -18.13 -8.63 -13.85
N ILE A 519 -17.70 -8.23 -12.65
CA ILE A 519 -16.28 -8.06 -12.29
C ILE A 519 -16.04 -8.77 -10.97
N THR A 520 -15.28 -9.88 -11.00
CA THR A 520 -14.74 -10.65 -9.86
C THR A 520 -15.74 -11.13 -8.80
N ASP A 521 -16.29 -10.20 -8.05
CA ASP A 521 -17.17 -10.32 -6.88
C ASP A 521 -18.43 -9.44 -7.00
N SER A 522 -18.69 -8.90 -8.19
CA SER A 522 -19.84 -8.03 -8.52
C SER A 522 -20.52 -8.42 -9.82
N ILE A 523 -21.85 -8.28 -9.88
CA ILE A 523 -22.64 -8.39 -11.12
C ILE A 523 -23.51 -7.14 -11.34
N PHE A 524 -23.72 -6.80 -12.60
CA PHE A 524 -24.60 -5.73 -13.05
C PHE A 524 -25.76 -6.34 -13.84
N ILE A 525 -26.99 -6.03 -13.47
CA ILE A 525 -28.19 -6.71 -13.96
C ILE A 525 -29.30 -5.73 -14.39
N GLN A 526 -30.06 -6.10 -15.41
CA GLN A 526 -31.19 -5.35 -15.95
C GLN A 526 -32.36 -6.32 -16.17
N LYS A 527 -33.62 -5.94 -15.90
CA LYS A 527 -34.76 -6.83 -16.22
C LYS A 527 -34.90 -7.02 -17.73
N LYS A 528 -35.18 -8.25 -18.18
CA LYS A 528 -35.36 -8.58 -19.61
C LYS A 528 -36.57 -7.85 -20.23
N ASP A 529 -37.57 -7.52 -19.42
CA ASP A 529 -38.77 -6.76 -19.83
C ASP A 529 -38.57 -5.22 -19.79
N THR A 530 -37.38 -4.75 -19.42
CA THR A 530 -37.01 -3.33 -19.21
C THR A 530 -37.77 -2.57 -18.11
N THR A 531 -38.67 -3.23 -17.36
CA THR A 531 -39.45 -2.58 -16.29
C THR A 531 -38.56 -2.10 -15.14
N PRO A 532 -38.97 -1.06 -14.37
CA PRO A 532 -38.20 -0.57 -13.23
C PRO A 532 -37.83 -1.68 -12.24
N ILE A 533 -36.58 -1.65 -11.77
CA ILE A 533 -36.11 -2.56 -10.72
C ILE A 533 -36.50 -2.00 -9.35
N THR A 534 -37.07 -2.83 -8.48
CA THR A 534 -37.35 -2.47 -7.08
C THR A 534 -36.27 -3.00 -6.14
N ASN A 535 -36.11 -2.39 -4.96
CA ASN A 535 -35.24 -2.94 -3.92
C ASN A 535 -35.78 -4.24 -3.31
N GLU A 536 -37.09 -4.49 -3.42
CA GLU A 536 -37.75 -5.69 -2.90
C GLU A 536 -37.40 -6.91 -3.78
N ASP A 537 -37.52 -6.78 -5.10
CA ASP A 537 -37.10 -7.79 -6.08
C ASP A 537 -35.63 -8.18 -5.86
N LEU A 538 -34.76 -7.17 -5.71
CA LEU A 538 -33.32 -7.36 -5.51
C LEU A 538 -32.98 -7.95 -4.14
N THR A 539 -33.76 -7.65 -3.10
CA THR A 539 -33.54 -8.24 -1.76
C THR A 539 -33.86 -9.73 -1.79
N PHE A 540 -34.94 -10.12 -2.47
CA PHE A 540 -35.26 -11.53 -2.71
C PHE A 540 -34.17 -12.22 -3.55
N LEU A 541 -33.74 -11.62 -4.66
CA LEU A 541 -32.67 -12.15 -5.51
C LEU A 541 -31.34 -12.34 -4.74
N CYS A 542 -30.94 -11.37 -3.90
CA CYS A 542 -29.76 -11.50 -3.04
C CYS A 542 -29.85 -12.69 -2.07
N LEU A 543 -31.04 -12.99 -1.55
CA LEU A 543 -31.26 -14.13 -0.65
C LEU A 543 -31.17 -15.46 -1.40
N GLU A 544 -31.71 -15.58 -2.62
CA GLU A 544 -31.54 -16.80 -3.44
C GLU A 544 -30.09 -17.01 -3.89
N ILE A 545 -29.38 -15.93 -4.26
CA ILE A 545 -27.95 -15.99 -4.54
C ILE A 545 -27.16 -16.43 -3.30
N GLU A 546 -27.47 -15.92 -2.10
CA GLU A 546 -26.82 -16.37 -0.85
C GLU A 546 -27.15 -17.84 -0.53
N LYS A 547 -28.40 -18.28 -0.71
CA LYS A 547 -28.81 -19.69 -0.53
C LYS A 547 -28.03 -20.63 -1.45
N ARG A 548 -27.82 -20.27 -2.73
CA ARG A 548 -27.07 -21.04 -3.73
C ARG A 548 -25.56 -21.02 -3.44
N THR A 549 -24.97 -19.83 -3.29
CA THR A 549 -23.51 -19.63 -3.22
C THR A 549 -22.91 -19.78 -1.82
N LYS A 550 -23.73 -19.73 -0.77
CA LYS A 550 -23.35 -19.63 0.64
C LYS A 550 -22.54 -18.38 1.01
N ILE A 551 -22.57 -17.33 0.18
CA ILE A 551 -21.93 -16.03 0.46
C ILE A 551 -22.98 -14.93 0.31
N LYS A 552 -23.06 -14.05 1.31
CA LYS A 552 -23.99 -12.91 1.29
C LYS A 552 -23.73 -12.01 0.09
N MET A 553 -24.76 -11.84 -0.74
CA MET A 553 -24.84 -10.76 -1.73
C MET A 553 -25.46 -9.52 -1.05
N GLU A 554 -24.93 -8.33 -1.32
CA GLU A 554 -25.51 -7.06 -0.85
C GLU A 554 -25.82 -6.14 -2.05
N ILE A 555 -26.96 -5.45 -2.01
CA ILE A 555 -27.32 -4.45 -3.02
C ILE A 555 -26.40 -3.23 -2.81
N GLU A 556 -25.67 -2.85 -3.85
CA GLU A 556 -24.78 -1.68 -3.84
C GLU A 556 -25.48 -0.45 -4.45
N GLY A 557 -26.45 -0.65 -5.36
CA GLY A 557 -27.37 0.39 -5.80
C GLY A 557 -28.05 0.11 -7.15
N ILE A 558 -29.06 0.92 -7.49
CA ILE A 558 -29.72 0.91 -8.80
C ILE A 558 -29.37 2.20 -9.53
N TYR A 559 -28.81 2.08 -10.73
CA TYR A 559 -28.45 3.18 -11.62
C TYR A 559 -29.65 3.67 -12.41
N SER A 560 -29.90 4.99 -12.40
CA SER A 560 -30.77 5.62 -13.39
C SER A 560 -30.09 5.60 -14.77
N TRP A 561 -28.78 5.87 -14.81
CA TRP A 561 -27.93 5.61 -15.98
C TRP A 561 -26.53 5.12 -15.57
N LEU A 562 -25.96 4.23 -16.37
CA LEU A 562 -24.64 3.60 -16.20
C LEU A 562 -23.90 3.55 -17.54
N CYS A 563 -22.71 4.13 -17.58
CA CYS A 563 -21.81 4.19 -18.73
C CYS A 563 -20.60 3.25 -18.55
N PHE A 564 -20.24 2.53 -19.61
CA PHE A 564 -19.03 1.72 -19.73
C PHE A 564 -18.08 2.34 -20.78
N PRO A 565 -17.12 3.21 -20.39
CA PRO A 565 -16.27 3.91 -21.34
C PRO A 565 -15.47 2.96 -22.27
N PRO A 566 -15.38 3.28 -23.58
CA PRO A 566 -14.62 2.47 -24.53
C PRO A 566 -13.11 2.51 -24.26
N SER A 567 -12.41 1.50 -24.76
CA SER A 567 -10.96 1.39 -24.63
C SER A 567 -10.24 2.45 -25.47
N THR A 568 -9.11 2.91 -24.97
CA THR A 568 -8.17 3.77 -25.71
C THR A 568 -7.30 2.99 -26.70
N GLN A 569 -7.53 1.68 -26.85
CA GLN A 569 -6.88 0.79 -27.81
C GLN A 569 -7.85 0.24 -28.87
N ASP A 570 -9.11 0.01 -28.49
CA ASP A 570 -10.21 -0.35 -29.40
C ASP A 570 -11.49 0.37 -28.96
N GLU A 571 -11.96 1.29 -29.80
CA GLU A 571 -13.16 2.08 -29.51
C GLU A 571 -14.46 1.26 -29.52
N LYS A 572 -14.40 0.00 -29.97
CA LYS A 572 -15.55 -0.93 -29.99
C LYS A 572 -15.68 -1.76 -28.70
N LEU A 573 -14.71 -1.70 -27.79
CA LEU A 573 -14.68 -2.57 -26.61
C LEU A 573 -14.64 -1.74 -25.32
N PRO A 574 -15.54 -1.97 -24.35
CA PRO A 574 -15.48 -1.32 -23.04
C PRO A 574 -14.30 -1.89 -22.22
N VAL A 575 -13.75 -1.10 -21.31
CA VAL A 575 -12.71 -1.61 -20.38
C VAL A 575 -13.35 -2.11 -19.10
N ALA A 576 -13.24 -3.41 -18.82
CA ALA A 576 -13.96 -4.08 -17.74
C ALA A 576 -13.97 -3.37 -16.37
N ASN A 577 -12.83 -2.77 -15.98
CA ASN A 577 -12.64 -2.08 -14.70
C ASN A 577 -12.92 -0.55 -14.77
N ARG A 578 -13.51 -0.05 -15.86
CA ARG A 578 -13.95 1.35 -16.02
C ARG A 578 -15.45 1.40 -16.22
N TYR A 579 -16.13 2.10 -15.33
CA TYR A 579 -17.54 2.43 -15.48
C TYR A 579 -17.86 3.69 -14.67
N MET A 580 -18.96 4.35 -15.00
CA MET A 580 -19.49 5.46 -14.21
C MET A 580 -21.00 5.53 -14.32
N GLY A 581 -21.71 5.89 -13.24
CA GLY A 581 -23.15 6.01 -13.28
C GLY A 581 -23.73 6.89 -12.18
N ARG A 582 -24.99 7.25 -12.35
CA ARG A 582 -25.83 7.96 -11.37
C ARG A 582 -26.82 6.96 -10.80
N PHE A 583 -26.80 6.74 -9.48
CA PHE A 583 -27.83 5.97 -8.78
C PHE A 583 -29.17 6.73 -8.78
N ILE A 584 -30.30 6.03 -8.61
CA ILE A 584 -31.65 6.64 -8.67
C ILE A 584 -31.78 7.84 -7.72
N ASP A 585 -31.25 7.70 -6.49
CA ASP A 585 -31.19 8.73 -5.44
C ASP A 585 -30.37 9.98 -5.81
N GLY A 586 -29.54 9.92 -6.86
CA GLY A 586 -28.68 10.99 -7.35
C GLY A 586 -27.22 10.86 -6.96
N GLN A 587 -26.84 9.85 -6.18
CA GLN A 587 -25.43 9.62 -5.87
C GLN A 587 -24.67 9.14 -7.12
N PHE A 588 -23.48 9.69 -7.37
CA PHE A 588 -22.61 9.21 -8.42
C PHE A 588 -21.80 7.98 -7.96
N LYS A 589 -21.37 7.15 -8.91
CA LYS A 589 -20.34 6.13 -8.68
C LYS A 589 -19.53 5.91 -9.94
N GLY A 590 -18.26 6.32 -9.88
CA GLY A 590 -17.23 5.94 -10.85
C GLY A 590 -16.40 4.74 -10.40
N ARG A 591 -15.66 4.17 -11.36
CA ARG A 591 -14.44 3.35 -11.20
C ARG A 591 -13.51 3.59 -12.40
N GLY A 592 -12.21 3.70 -12.17
CA GLY A 592 -11.18 3.70 -13.23
C GLY A 592 -11.11 4.92 -14.17
N ILE A 593 -12.08 5.82 -14.13
CA ILE A 593 -12.12 7.09 -14.90
C ILE A 593 -11.05 8.11 -14.42
N ILE A 594 -10.72 9.07 -15.28
CA ILE A 594 -9.65 10.06 -15.08
C ILE A 594 -9.73 10.83 -13.74
N THR A 595 -10.92 11.19 -13.26
CA THR A 595 -11.13 11.77 -11.91
C THR A 595 -10.44 10.97 -10.79
N ARG A 596 -10.47 9.63 -10.85
CA ARG A 596 -9.92 8.74 -9.82
C ARG A 596 -8.44 8.41 -10.06
N ARG A 597 -7.88 8.82 -11.19
CA ARG A 597 -6.49 8.53 -11.56
C ARG A 597 -5.49 9.48 -10.89
N LYS A 598 -4.39 8.91 -10.40
CA LYS A 598 -3.34 9.64 -9.66
C LYS A 598 -2.26 10.25 -10.56
N ASP A 599 -2.23 9.87 -11.84
CA ASP A 599 -1.27 10.33 -12.86
C ASP A 599 -1.74 11.53 -13.71
N PHE A 600 -3.00 11.95 -13.55
CA PHE A 600 -3.54 13.15 -14.22
C PHE A 600 -3.37 14.42 -13.37
N PRO A 601 -3.32 15.62 -13.99
CA PRO A 601 -3.38 16.90 -13.28
C PRO A 601 -4.72 17.11 -12.58
N ASN A 602 -4.77 17.95 -11.53
CA ASN A 602 -6.03 18.25 -10.84
C ASN A 602 -7.01 19.02 -11.73
N PHE A 603 -6.52 20.03 -12.47
CA PHE A 603 -7.34 20.83 -13.39
C PHE A 603 -8.19 19.97 -14.36
N ILE A 604 -7.63 18.87 -14.88
CA ILE A 604 -8.32 17.97 -15.81
C ILE A 604 -9.37 17.10 -15.10
N LYS A 605 -9.12 16.70 -13.84
CA LYS A 605 -10.08 15.99 -12.99
C LYS A 605 -11.23 16.91 -12.57
N ASP A 606 -10.92 18.17 -12.26
CA ASP A 606 -11.94 19.15 -11.87
C ASP A 606 -12.84 19.50 -13.05
N ALA A 607 -12.29 19.57 -14.27
CA ALA A 607 -13.07 19.65 -15.50
C ALA A 607 -13.99 18.42 -15.68
N GLN A 608 -13.45 17.19 -15.57
CA GLN A 608 -14.26 15.97 -15.65
C GLN A 608 -15.34 15.92 -14.57
N ASN A 609 -14.99 16.30 -13.33
CA ASN A 609 -15.91 16.38 -12.19
C ASN A 609 -17.03 17.38 -12.42
N LYS A 610 -16.78 18.54 -13.03
CA LYS A 610 -17.85 19.50 -13.35
C LYS A 610 -18.77 19.02 -14.46
N MET A 611 -18.23 18.36 -15.49
CA MET A 611 -19.04 17.71 -16.52
C MET A 611 -19.89 16.57 -15.94
N ILE A 612 -19.31 15.71 -15.10
CA ILE A 612 -20.02 14.63 -14.38
C ILE A 612 -21.08 15.20 -13.42
N GLN A 613 -20.79 16.26 -12.67
CA GLN A 613 -21.75 16.92 -11.78
C GLN A 613 -22.94 17.52 -12.56
N TRP A 614 -22.73 18.00 -13.79
CA TRP A 614 -23.80 18.40 -14.70
C TRP A 614 -24.59 17.18 -15.21
N MET A 615 -23.92 16.11 -15.65
CA MET A 615 -24.59 14.87 -16.10
C MET A 615 -25.48 14.25 -15.01
N CYS A 616 -25.07 14.34 -13.74
CA CYS A 616 -25.84 13.80 -12.60
C CYS A 616 -27.13 14.57 -12.27
N GLN A 617 -27.37 15.74 -12.90
CA GLN A 617 -28.63 16.48 -12.75
C GLN A 617 -29.79 15.80 -13.50
N PHE A 618 -29.47 15.03 -14.54
CA PHE A 618 -30.43 14.36 -15.42
C PHE A 618 -30.64 12.89 -15.01
N LYS A 619 -31.86 12.40 -15.18
CA LYS A 619 -32.24 11.02 -14.87
C LYS A 619 -32.11 10.10 -16.07
N SER A 620 -32.39 10.60 -17.28
CA SER A 620 -32.33 9.84 -18.53
C SER A 620 -31.27 10.33 -19.51
N ILE A 621 -30.85 9.44 -20.42
CA ILE A 621 -29.93 9.73 -21.53
C ILE A 621 -30.57 10.75 -22.49
N SER A 622 -31.88 10.65 -22.73
CA SER A 622 -32.62 11.58 -23.61
C SER A 622 -32.64 13.02 -23.07
N GLU A 623 -32.69 13.20 -21.75
CA GLU A 623 -32.55 14.52 -21.11
C GLU A 623 -31.14 15.10 -21.34
N MET A 624 -30.09 14.31 -21.10
CA MET A 624 -28.70 14.74 -21.32
C MET A 624 -28.43 15.14 -22.77
N GLN A 625 -28.90 14.34 -23.74
CA GLN A 625 -28.72 14.62 -25.18
C GLN A 625 -29.38 15.93 -25.63
N LYS A 626 -30.55 16.27 -25.09
CA LYS A 626 -31.25 17.54 -25.39
C LYS A 626 -30.50 18.78 -24.90
N LYS A 627 -29.45 18.61 -24.09
CA LYS A 627 -28.67 19.68 -23.46
C LYS A 627 -27.18 19.64 -23.81
N GLU A 628 -26.78 18.94 -24.89
CA GLU A 628 -25.38 18.81 -25.32
C GLU A 628 -24.62 20.16 -25.46
N SER A 629 -25.32 21.24 -25.84
CA SER A 629 -24.73 22.58 -25.90
C SER A 629 -24.24 23.12 -24.54
N GLU A 630 -24.87 22.73 -23.43
CA GLU A 630 -24.46 23.18 -22.09
C GLU A 630 -23.16 22.50 -21.64
N ILE A 631 -23.01 21.19 -21.85
CA ILE A 631 -21.77 20.47 -21.54
C ILE A 631 -20.63 20.85 -22.49
N LEU A 632 -20.92 21.17 -23.75
CA LEU A 632 -19.93 21.78 -24.65
C LEU A 632 -19.50 23.18 -24.16
N ASN A 633 -20.40 24.01 -23.66
CA ASN A 633 -20.04 25.28 -23.04
C ASN A 633 -19.16 25.10 -21.79
N LEU A 634 -19.42 24.07 -20.97
CA LEU A 634 -18.52 23.69 -19.87
C LEU A 634 -17.14 23.24 -20.37
N PHE A 635 -17.07 22.46 -21.45
CA PHE A 635 -15.80 22.10 -22.09
C PHE A 635 -15.01 23.34 -22.55
N PHE A 636 -15.64 24.22 -23.33
CA PHE A 636 -14.98 25.42 -23.85
C PHE A 636 -14.57 26.41 -22.75
N TYR A 637 -15.28 26.48 -21.62
CA TYR A 637 -14.87 27.26 -20.45
C TYR A 637 -13.54 26.78 -19.85
N TYR A 638 -13.32 25.46 -19.77
CA TYR A 638 -12.04 24.90 -19.31
C TYR A 638 -10.94 25.02 -20.38
N ASP A 639 -11.27 24.89 -21.67
CA ASP A 639 -10.33 25.11 -22.77
C ASP A 639 -9.85 26.57 -22.85
N GLN A 640 -10.77 27.53 -22.64
CA GLN A 640 -10.45 28.96 -22.59
C GLN A 640 -9.46 29.29 -21.47
N LYS A 641 -9.53 28.62 -20.32
CA LYS A 641 -8.52 28.79 -19.24
C LYS A 641 -7.15 28.23 -19.63
N LEU A 642 -7.10 27.13 -20.38
CA LEU A 642 -5.86 26.55 -20.90
C LEU A 642 -5.22 27.41 -22.00
N THR A 643 -6.01 28.09 -22.83
CA THR A 643 -5.49 28.97 -23.89
C THR A 643 -5.13 30.37 -23.37
N THR A 644 -5.89 30.94 -22.42
CA THR A 644 -5.61 32.26 -21.83
C THR A 644 -4.58 32.23 -20.69
N GLY A 645 -4.28 31.07 -20.12
CA GLY A 645 -3.40 30.97 -18.94
C GLY A 645 -4.07 31.35 -17.60
N ASN A 646 -5.38 31.63 -17.60
CA ASN A 646 -6.16 32.03 -16.43
C ASN A 646 -6.51 30.82 -15.53
N LEU A 647 -5.48 30.28 -14.89
CA LEU A 647 -5.54 29.16 -13.95
C LEU A 647 -4.39 29.22 -12.93
N ASN A 648 -4.51 28.49 -11.82
CA ASN A 648 -3.39 28.26 -10.93
C ASN A 648 -2.50 27.14 -11.50
N TRP A 649 -1.23 27.45 -11.75
CA TRP A 649 -0.30 26.48 -12.35
C TRP A 649 -0.13 25.21 -11.50
N LYS A 650 -0.34 25.30 -10.18
CA LYS A 650 -0.23 24.16 -9.25
C LYS A 650 -1.27 23.06 -9.54
N ASP A 651 -2.34 23.39 -10.27
CA ASP A 651 -3.38 22.43 -10.69
C ASP A 651 -2.99 21.64 -11.97
N LEU A 652 -1.95 22.09 -12.70
CA LEU A 652 -1.37 21.41 -13.86
C LEU A 652 -0.29 20.37 -13.49
N VAL A 653 0.06 20.26 -12.20
CA VAL A 653 1.10 19.35 -11.69
C VAL A 653 0.72 17.89 -11.90
N ILE A 654 1.59 17.15 -12.58
CA ILE A 654 1.55 15.69 -12.73
C ILE A 654 2.39 15.06 -11.62
N GLN A 655 1.87 14.00 -11.00
CA GLN A 655 2.59 13.20 -10.02
C GLN A 655 2.89 11.81 -10.59
N LYS A 656 4.12 11.32 -10.42
CA LYS A 656 4.51 9.94 -10.74
C LYS A 656 5.41 9.36 -9.64
N SER A 657 5.44 8.04 -9.53
CA SER A 657 6.42 7.32 -8.71
C SER A 657 7.68 7.03 -9.51
N THR A 658 8.85 7.02 -8.86
CA THR A 658 10.09 6.49 -9.42
C THR A 658 10.05 4.95 -9.42
N SER A 659 10.52 4.31 -10.49
CA SER A 659 10.56 2.85 -10.64
C SER A 659 11.97 2.26 -10.53
N LYS A 660 12.97 3.11 -10.33
CA LYS A 660 14.39 2.79 -10.15
C LYS A 660 15.09 3.90 -9.36
N GLU A 661 16.31 3.64 -8.89
CA GLU A 661 17.22 4.68 -8.40
C GLU A 661 17.67 5.58 -9.58
N PRO A 662 18.11 6.83 -9.34
CA PRO A 662 18.40 7.80 -10.39
C PRO A 662 19.40 7.34 -11.46
N GLU A 663 20.39 6.54 -11.07
CA GLU A 663 21.49 6.07 -11.90
C GLU A 663 21.07 4.97 -12.89
N ASP A 664 20.03 4.18 -12.56
CA ASP A 664 19.62 3.00 -13.34
C ASP A 664 18.67 3.33 -14.53
N TYR A 665 18.34 4.60 -14.76
CA TYR A 665 17.45 5.02 -15.85
C TYR A 665 18.19 5.22 -17.18
N THR A 666 18.19 4.17 -18.00
CA THR A 666 18.75 4.18 -19.37
C THR A 666 17.89 4.92 -20.42
N VAL A 667 16.62 5.22 -20.11
CA VAL A 667 15.68 5.87 -21.04
C VAL A 667 15.21 7.20 -20.45
N ASP A 668 15.28 8.28 -21.24
CA ASP A 668 14.83 9.63 -20.84
C ASP A 668 13.29 9.78 -20.89
N ALA A 669 12.60 8.99 -20.06
CA ALA A 669 11.19 9.17 -19.76
C ALA A 669 10.95 10.49 -19.00
N PRO A 670 9.70 11.02 -18.93
CA PRO A 670 9.38 12.23 -18.17
C PRO A 670 9.81 12.16 -16.71
N SER A 671 9.69 10.98 -16.10
CA SER A 671 10.15 10.70 -14.73
C SER A 671 11.67 10.80 -14.59
N THR A 672 12.42 10.24 -15.55
CA THR A 672 13.88 10.29 -15.59
C THR A 672 14.39 11.72 -15.70
N ILE A 673 13.76 12.55 -16.55
CA ILE A 673 14.13 13.96 -16.70
C ILE A 673 13.83 14.73 -15.41
N ALA A 674 12.68 14.52 -14.78
CA ALA A 674 12.35 15.15 -13.50
C ALA A 674 13.28 14.72 -12.34
N VAL A 675 13.72 13.46 -12.30
CA VAL A 675 14.73 13.00 -11.31
C VAL A 675 16.09 13.64 -11.54
N LYS A 676 16.54 13.74 -12.80
CA LYS A 676 17.79 14.46 -13.17
C LYS A 676 17.69 15.96 -12.81
N ASP A 677 16.51 16.55 -12.99
CA ASP A 677 16.23 17.95 -12.62
C ASP A 677 16.32 18.20 -11.10
N LEU A 678 15.83 17.27 -10.27
CA LEU A 678 15.94 17.33 -8.80
C LEU A 678 17.37 17.08 -8.31
N LEU A 679 18.11 16.12 -8.89
CA LEU A 679 19.53 15.91 -8.58
C LEU A 679 20.37 17.16 -8.85
N ALA A 680 20.08 17.88 -9.93
CA ALA A 680 20.71 19.17 -10.24
C ALA A 680 20.32 20.33 -9.29
N MET A 681 19.50 20.05 -8.26
CA MET A 681 19.20 20.96 -7.15
C MET A 681 19.76 20.43 -5.80
N GLY A 682 20.50 19.32 -5.80
CA GLY A 682 20.89 18.60 -4.58
C GLY A 682 19.75 17.80 -3.92
N VAL A 683 18.59 17.69 -4.57
CA VAL A 683 17.43 16.97 -4.06
C VAL A 683 17.51 15.51 -4.51
N HIS A 684 17.99 14.64 -3.63
CA HIS A 684 18.03 13.20 -3.87
C HIS A 684 16.62 12.59 -3.76
N VAL A 685 16.34 11.61 -4.63
CA VAL A 685 15.05 10.91 -4.73
C VAL A 685 15.33 9.42 -4.86
N GLN A 686 14.81 8.62 -3.92
CA GLN A 686 15.01 7.16 -3.93
C GLN A 686 13.97 6.42 -4.80
N ALA A 687 14.19 5.15 -5.12
CA ALA A 687 13.23 4.35 -5.89
C ALA A 687 11.91 4.17 -5.12
N GLY A 688 10.78 4.39 -5.77
CA GLY A 688 9.43 4.33 -5.16
C GLY A 688 8.99 5.61 -4.45
N GLU A 689 9.80 6.66 -4.43
CA GLU A 689 9.34 8.00 -4.03
C GLU A 689 8.47 8.64 -5.12
N LYS A 690 7.73 9.69 -4.73
CA LYS A 690 6.91 10.48 -5.64
C LYS A 690 7.63 11.75 -6.09
N ILE A 691 7.63 11.96 -7.39
CA ILE A 691 8.07 13.17 -8.08
C ILE A 691 6.86 13.95 -8.59
N LYS A 692 7.00 15.27 -8.69
CA LYS A 692 5.96 16.18 -9.19
C LYS A 692 6.56 17.10 -10.25
N TYR A 693 5.91 17.22 -11.40
CA TYR A 693 6.41 18.02 -12.52
C TYR A 693 5.27 18.58 -13.38
N ILE A 694 5.58 19.61 -14.18
CA ILE A 694 4.70 20.21 -15.20
C ILE A 694 5.32 20.03 -16.58
N VAL A 695 4.48 19.88 -17.61
CA VAL A 695 4.92 19.82 -19.01
C VAL A 695 5.03 21.23 -19.56
N ILE A 696 6.25 21.65 -19.93
CA ILE A 696 6.53 22.99 -20.47
C ILE A 696 6.50 23.01 -22.00
N ASN A 697 7.12 22.01 -22.63
CA ASN A 697 7.06 21.79 -24.08
C ASN A 697 7.41 20.33 -24.37
N GLN A 698 6.40 19.47 -24.55
CA GLN A 698 6.58 18.04 -24.79
C GLN A 698 7.44 17.76 -26.04
N LYS A 699 7.42 18.68 -27.01
CA LYS A 699 8.08 18.58 -28.32
C LYS A 699 9.46 19.27 -28.40
N SER A 700 9.96 19.93 -27.33
CA SER A 700 11.28 20.59 -27.37
C SER A 700 12.42 19.58 -27.58
N ASP A 701 13.39 19.84 -28.45
CA ASP A 701 14.57 18.98 -28.62
C ASP A 701 15.42 18.91 -27.35
N LYS A 702 15.49 20.02 -26.62
CA LYS A 702 16.20 20.11 -25.34
C LYS A 702 15.41 19.41 -24.23
N LYS A 703 15.88 18.24 -23.82
CA LYS A 703 15.25 17.39 -22.78
C LYS A 703 14.92 18.15 -21.49
N GLY A 704 15.81 19.03 -21.02
CA GLY A 704 15.63 19.85 -19.81
C GLY A 704 14.61 21.00 -19.94
N GLU A 705 14.09 21.29 -21.13
CA GLU A 705 13.01 22.26 -21.34
C GLU A 705 11.63 21.59 -21.49
N ARG A 706 11.56 20.26 -21.47
CA ARG A 706 10.30 19.50 -21.63
C ARG A 706 9.45 19.49 -20.38
N TYR A 707 10.10 19.33 -19.22
CA TYR A 707 9.45 19.16 -17.92
C TYR A 707 10.19 20.01 -16.86
N LEU A 708 9.44 20.55 -15.90
CA LEU A 708 10.02 21.27 -14.77
C LEU A 708 9.43 20.75 -13.46
N THR A 709 10.26 20.54 -12.46
CA THR A 709 9.84 20.01 -11.15
C THR A 709 9.12 21.06 -10.30
N LEU A 710 8.24 20.60 -9.41
CA LEU A 710 7.52 21.48 -8.48
C LEU A 710 8.50 22.28 -7.61
N GLU A 711 9.49 21.58 -7.07
CA GLU A 711 10.54 22.13 -6.21
C GLU A 711 11.32 23.25 -6.93
N ARG A 712 11.63 23.09 -8.22
CA ARG A 712 12.31 24.14 -9.01
C ARG A 712 11.42 25.33 -9.34
N MET A 713 10.09 25.15 -9.39
CA MET A 713 9.15 26.27 -9.50
C MET A 713 9.00 27.03 -8.18
N GLU A 714 8.91 26.35 -7.04
CA GLU A 714 8.81 26.97 -5.71
C GLU A 714 10.03 27.84 -5.36
N GLN A 715 11.23 27.44 -5.80
CA GLN A 715 12.44 28.28 -5.72
C GLN A 715 12.35 29.54 -6.60
N LYS A 716 11.81 29.43 -7.82
CA LYS A 716 11.63 30.57 -8.74
C LYS A 716 10.57 31.57 -8.27
N GLU A 717 9.57 31.14 -7.48
CA GLU A 717 8.62 32.04 -6.82
C GLU A 717 9.27 32.85 -5.66
N ASN A 718 10.44 32.43 -5.14
CA ASN A 718 11.09 33.04 -3.96
C ASN A 718 12.55 33.53 -4.19
N PRO A 719 12.83 34.42 -5.15
CA PRO A 719 14.20 34.89 -5.45
C PRO A 719 14.84 35.78 -4.36
N LYS A 720 14.10 36.21 -3.33
CA LYS A 720 14.54 37.20 -2.32
C LYS A 720 15.49 36.67 -1.22
N LYS A 721 16.23 35.58 -1.45
CA LYS A 721 17.27 35.07 -0.53
C LYS A 721 18.56 34.60 -1.23
N GLN A 722 19.02 35.36 -2.23
CA GLN A 722 20.35 35.16 -2.81
C GLN A 722 21.08 36.48 -3.11
N ILE A 723 21.09 37.38 -2.13
CA ILE A 723 21.99 38.53 -2.07
C ILE A 723 22.67 38.53 -0.70
N ASP A 724 24.00 38.60 -0.73
CA ASP A 724 24.99 38.71 0.35
C ASP A 724 25.80 37.45 0.69
N ASP A 725 26.62 37.03 -0.28
CA ASP A 725 27.98 36.52 0.01
C ASP A 725 28.96 36.74 -1.17
N LYS A 726 28.96 37.95 -1.76
CA LYS A 726 29.98 38.39 -2.72
C LYS A 726 31.25 38.90 -2.01
N ASN A 727 31.80 38.12 -1.07
CA ASN A 727 33.11 38.42 -0.47
C ASN A 727 33.76 37.20 0.25
N VAL A 728 33.86 36.06 -0.46
CA VAL A 728 34.78 34.98 -0.09
C VAL A 728 35.72 34.70 -1.28
N PRO A 729 37.06 34.75 -1.11
CA PRO A 729 38.00 34.54 -2.20
C PRO A 729 38.01 33.08 -2.68
N SER A 730 38.23 32.87 -3.97
CA SER A 730 38.28 31.56 -4.61
C SER A 730 39.43 30.70 -4.06
N ASN A 731 39.12 29.62 -3.35
CA ASN A 731 40.13 28.69 -2.83
C ASN A 731 39.65 27.21 -2.97
N PRO A 732 40.07 26.48 -4.01
CA PRO A 732 39.53 25.15 -4.34
C PRO A 732 40.17 24.03 -3.52
N SER A 733 39.89 23.98 -2.21
CA SER A 733 40.23 22.85 -1.33
C SER A 733 39.17 22.65 -0.25
N LEU A 734 39.23 21.53 0.49
CA LEU A 734 38.32 21.15 1.61
C LEU A 734 36.91 20.61 1.28
N TYR A 735 36.72 19.94 0.14
CA TYR A 735 35.66 18.91 0.00
C TYR A 735 36.17 17.59 -0.64
N GLN A 736 37.31 17.09 -0.18
CA GLN A 736 37.72 15.70 -0.40
C GLN A 736 37.65 14.89 0.90
N ASN A 737 36.55 14.15 1.08
CA ASN A 737 36.46 12.99 1.97
C ASN A 737 35.36 12.04 1.48
N SER A 738 35.56 11.49 0.29
CA SER A 738 34.67 10.50 -0.31
C SER A 738 34.79 9.14 0.40
N SER A 739 33.67 8.41 0.47
CA SER A 739 33.60 7.11 1.14
C SER A 739 34.61 6.09 0.59
N PRO A 740 35.28 5.28 1.43
CA PRO A 740 36.32 4.32 1.02
C PRO A 740 35.84 3.21 0.07
N LYS A 741 34.55 3.17 -0.29
CA LYS A 741 34.04 2.35 -1.40
C LYS A 741 34.57 2.78 -2.79
N TYR A 742 34.80 4.08 -3.03
CA TYR A 742 35.11 4.59 -4.37
C TYR A 742 36.54 4.26 -4.83
N LYS A 743 37.55 4.44 -3.96
CA LYS A 743 38.96 4.09 -4.26
C LYS A 743 39.22 2.61 -4.57
N LYS A 744 38.22 1.73 -4.37
CA LYS A 744 38.28 0.30 -4.71
C LYS A 744 37.66 -0.03 -6.08
N ILE A 745 37.04 0.96 -6.74
CA ILE A 745 36.51 0.86 -8.11
C ILE A 745 37.52 1.46 -9.08
N GLU A 746 38.05 2.65 -8.79
CA GLU A 746 39.08 3.34 -9.60
C GLU A 746 40.29 2.41 -9.86
N LYS A 747 40.89 1.85 -8.79
CA LYS A 747 41.99 0.87 -8.88
C LYS A 747 41.68 -0.42 -9.66
N ARG A 748 40.39 -0.71 -9.91
CA ARG A 748 39.94 -1.88 -10.67
C ARG A 748 39.62 -1.54 -12.13
N ILE A 749 39.46 -0.26 -12.46
CA ILE A 749 39.39 0.25 -13.84
C ILE A 749 40.82 0.42 -14.37
N GLU A 750 41.73 1.02 -13.58
CA GLU A 750 43.15 1.16 -13.93
C GLU A 750 43.82 -0.19 -14.29
N THR A 751 43.48 -1.28 -13.58
CA THR A 751 44.00 -2.62 -13.88
C THR A 751 43.31 -3.33 -15.06
N LEU A 752 42.20 -2.81 -15.58
CA LEU A 752 41.58 -3.31 -16.82
C LEU A 752 42.09 -2.55 -18.05
N GLU A 753 42.27 -1.23 -17.94
CA GLU A 753 42.75 -0.37 -19.04
C GLU A 753 44.24 -0.58 -19.35
N GLN A 754 45.07 -0.96 -18.37
CA GLN A 754 46.46 -1.35 -18.64
C GLN A 754 46.58 -2.70 -19.38
N ASN A 755 45.61 -3.61 -19.25
CA ASN A 755 45.64 -4.93 -19.89
C ASN A 755 45.07 -4.92 -21.33
N SER A 756 44.36 -3.87 -21.76
CA SER A 756 43.81 -3.77 -23.11
C SER A 756 44.77 -3.18 -24.15
N ILE A 757 45.89 -2.58 -23.72
CA ILE A 757 46.82 -1.85 -24.60
C ILE A 757 47.96 -2.73 -25.14
N GLN A 758 48.20 -3.92 -24.57
CA GLN A 758 49.35 -4.77 -24.92
C GLN A 758 49.10 -5.83 -26.01
N ASN A 759 47.89 -5.92 -26.58
CA ASN A 759 47.48 -6.98 -27.52
C ASN A 759 46.98 -6.45 -28.88
N VAL A 760 47.48 -5.31 -29.36
CA VAL A 760 47.10 -4.72 -30.68
C VAL A 760 48.32 -4.37 -31.53
N THR A 761 49.26 -5.32 -31.67
CA THR A 761 50.37 -5.26 -32.64
C THR A 761 50.63 -6.61 -33.32
N GLU A 762 49.58 -7.28 -33.80
CA GLU A 762 49.73 -8.38 -34.77
C GLU A 762 48.45 -8.60 -35.61
N ASN A 763 48.60 -9.29 -36.76
CA ASN A 763 47.52 -9.72 -37.66
C ASN A 763 46.64 -8.62 -38.29
N SER A 764 47.24 -7.88 -39.22
CA SER A 764 46.51 -7.39 -40.39
C SER A 764 46.34 -8.53 -41.43
N LYS A 765 45.37 -8.36 -42.35
CA LYS A 765 45.02 -9.25 -43.50
C LYS A 765 44.22 -10.53 -43.17
N ILE A 766 42.95 -10.58 -43.61
CA ILE A 766 42.41 -11.49 -44.67
C ILE A 766 40.88 -11.30 -44.78
N ASN A 767 40.30 -11.68 -45.91
CA ASN A 767 38.99 -11.22 -46.39
C ASN A 767 37.90 -12.31 -46.44
N SER A 768 36.67 -11.92 -46.09
CA SER A 768 35.40 -12.27 -46.78
C SER A 768 34.70 -13.64 -46.57
N LYS A 769 33.38 -13.59 -46.88
CA LYS A 769 32.47 -14.65 -47.38
C LYS A 769 31.76 -15.66 -46.43
N ILE A 770 30.42 -15.55 -46.48
CA ILE A 770 29.43 -16.65 -46.71
C ILE A 770 29.12 -17.64 -45.56
N ASN A 771 28.03 -17.34 -44.85
CA ASN A 771 26.73 -18.06 -44.83
C ASN A 771 26.61 -19.57 -44.42
N GLN A 772 25.55 -19.83 -43.63
CA GLN A 772 24.85 -21.11 -43.34
C GLN A 772 25.35 -22.11 -42.26
N ARG A 773 24.39 -22.43 -41.37
CA ARG A 773 23.97 -23.78 -40.86
C ARG A 773 24.63 -24.46 -39.62
N THR A 774 23.74 -24.70 -38.63
CA THR A 774 23.56 -25.96 -37.85
C THR A 774 24.19 -26.13 -36.45
N ILE A 775 23.32 -26.02 -35.42
CA ILE A 775 23.18 -26.83 -34.18
C ILE A 775 24.45 -27.35 -33.45
N ALA A 776 24.69 -26.89 -32.19
CA ALA A 776 24.72 -27.77 -30.98
C ALA A 776 25.09 -27.07 -29.63
N LYS A 777 24.25 -27.31 -28.60
CA LYS A 777 24.51 -27.48 -27.14
C LYS A 777 25.26 -26.44 -26.26
N TYR A 778 24.91 -26.53 -24.95
CA TYR A 778 25.39 -25.85 -23.73
C TYR A 778 24.86 -24.42 -23.50
N GLN A 779 23.93 -24.20 -22.55
CA GLN A 779 24.06 -24.20 -21.08
C GLN A 779 25.03 -23.13 -20.53
N ILE A 780 24.47 -22.03 -20.00
CA ILE A 780 24.53 -21.62 -18.58
C ILE A 780 23.60 -20.40 -18.35
N HIS A 781 23.22 -20.15 -17.09
CA HIS A 781 22.38 -19.05 -16.59
C HIS A 781 22.78 -17.67 -17.17
N GLU A 782 21.88 -16.70 -17.45
CA GLU A 782 20.87 -16.08 -16.57
C GLU A 782 19.68 -15.45 -17.35
N PRO A 783 18.47 -15.35 -16.77
CA PRO A 783 17.34 -14.65 -17.39
C PRO A 783 17.34 -13.13 -17.10
N PRO A 784 17.12 -12.26 -18.11
CA PRO A 784 17.08 -10.81 -17.93
C PRO A 784 15.72 -10.28 -17.42
N ASN A 785 15.72 -8.99 -17.04
CA ASN A 785 14.54 -8.25 -16.55
C ASN A 785 13.32 -8.31 -17.48
N GLN A 786 12.16 -8.74 -16.95
CA GLN A 786 10.81 -8.42 -17.45
C GLN A 786 9.78 -8.55 -16.30
N PHE A 787 8.71 -7.76 -16.22
CA PHE A 787 8.58 -6.29 -16.38
C PHE A 787 7.25 -5.86 -15.68
N HIS A 788 7.02 -4.56 -15.53
CA HIS A 788 5.72 -3.89 -15.29
C HIS A 788 4.76 -4.34 -14.16
N ILE A 789 4.74 -3.55 -13.08
CA ILE A 789 3.74 -2.49 -12.81
C ILE A 789 2.24 -2.84 -13.05
N GLN A 790 1.48 -3.06 -11.94
CA GLN A 790 0.36 -2.21 -11.44
C GLN A 790 -0.94 -2.02 -12.30
N GLU A 791 -2.09 -1.55 -11.79
CA GLU A 791 -2.47 -0.99 -10.46
C GLU A 791 -3.99 -1.09 -10.14
N ASN A 792 -4.32 -0.82 -8.87
CA ASN A 792 -5.42 0.01 -8.30
C ASN A 792 -6.66 0.38 -9.17
N ILE A 793 -7.92 0.17 -8.74
CA ILE A 793 -8.68 0.66 -7.54
C ILE A 793 -9.42 2.01 -7.77
N GLU A 794 -10.52 2.20 -6.99
CA GLU A 794 -11.16 3.45 -6.49
C GLU A 794 -12.52 3.92 -7.09
N ASN A 795 -13.58 3.76 -6.25
CA ASN A 795 -14.45 4.80 -5.62
C ASN A 795 -15.25 5.83 -6.49
N GLU A 796 -16.38 6.49 -6.12
CA GLU A 796 -17.35 6.56 -4.99
C GLU A 796 -18.38 7.73 -5.24
N ALA A 797 -19.42 7.84 -4.39
CA ALA A 797 -20.06 9.08 -3.83
C ALA A 797 -21.09 9.90 -4.68
N HIS A 798 -22.21 10.44 -4.14
CA HIS A 798 -22.28 11.20 -2.86
C HIS A 798 -23.70 11.71 -2.45
N SER A 799 -23.90 11.96 -1.13
CA SER A 799 -24.83 12.95 -0.51
C SER A 799 -26.32 12.52 -0.31
N ILE A 800 -27.15 13.10 0.59
CA ILE A 800 -27.11 14.27 1.54
C ILE A 800 -28.17 14.03 2.69
N THR A 801 -28.45 14.73 3.82
CA THR A 801 -28.25 16.10 4.40
C THR A 801 -28.48 16.09 5.94
N ASN A 802 -27.99 17.12 6.69
CA ASN A 802 -28.58 17.82 7.89
C ASN A 802 -29.08 17.05 9.16
N LYS A 803 -29.00 17.58 10.42
CA LYS A 803 -28.51 18.86 10.99
C LYS A 803 -28.23 18.75 12.52
N ILE A 804 -27.72 19.83 13.13
CA ILE A 804 -27.53 20.12 14.59
C ILE A 804 -26.19 19.67 15.23
N ASN A 805 -25.20 20.59 15.15
CA ASN A 805 -24.32 21.13 16.22
C ASN A 805 -23.72 20.21 17.34
N LYS A 806 -22.43 20.32 17.71
CA LYS A 806 -21.27 21.02 17.10
C LYS A 806 -19.95 20.58 17.81
N PRO A 807 -18.94 20.05 17.10
CA PRO A 807 -17.53 20.13 17.50
C PRO A 807 -16.83 21.31 16.81
N ASN A 808 -15.66 21.74 17.30
CA ASN A 808 -14.91 22.87 16.72
C ASN A 808 -13.99 22.44 15.56
N ASP A 809 -13.98 23.22 14.48
CA ASP A 809 -13.20 22.97 13.28
C ASP A 809 -11.71 23.33 13.43
N PHE A 810 -10.84 22.45 12.92
CA PHE A 810 -9.43 22.75 12.62
C PHE A 810 -9.19 22.79 11.10
N THR A 811 -10.02 23.54 10.39
CA THR A 811 -9.80 23.94 8.99
C THR A 811 -9.65 25.46 8.93
N SER A 812 -8.42 25.94 8.70
CA SER A 812 -8.12 27.36 8.69
C SER A 812 -8.66 28.04 7.43
N GLU A 813 -9.81 28.69 7.52
CA GLU A 813 -10.23 29.71 6.57
C GLU A 813 -9.31 30.94 6.68
N CYS A 814 -8.24 30.97 5.89
CA CYS A 814 -7.58 32.24 5.55
C CYS A 814 -8.44 32.96 4.49
N SER A 815 -9.54 33.56 4.94
CA SER A 815 -10.43 34.35 4.09
C SER A 815 -9.73 35.61 3.59
N ASN A 816 -10.01 35.95 2.33
CA ASN A 816 -9.29 36.93 1.52
C ASN A 816 -9.06 38.29 2.21
N SER A 817 -7.80 38.61 2.51
CA SER A 817 -7.30 39.97 2.28
C SER A 817 -6.83 40.07 0.81
N PRO A 818 -6.98 41.22 0.12
CA PRO A 818 -6.73 41.34 -1.31
C PRO A 818 -5.23 41.47 -1.64
N PHE A 819 -4.42 40.51 -1.21
CA PHE A 819 -3.06 40.35 -1.73
C PHE A 819 -3.14 39.96 -3.21
N LYS A 820 -2.76 40.89 -4.08
CA LYS A 820 -2.55 40.63 -5.51
C LYS A 820 -1.37 39.68 -5.68
N PHE A 821 -1.63 38.38 -5.65
CA PHE A 821 -0.65 37.36 -6.01
C PHE A 821 -0.18 37.59 -7.44
N THR A 822 1.07 38.04 -7.60
CA THR A 822 1.72 38.21 -8.91
C THR A 822 2.19 36.85 -9.47
N ASN A 823 1.29 35.87 -9.51
CA ASN A 823 1.51 34.58 -10.13
C ASN A 823 1.47 34.76 -11.66
N GLN A 824 2.59 35.13 -12.27
CA GLN A 824 2.77 34.92 -13.71
C GLN A 824 2.75 33.41 -13.96
N THR A 825 1.67 32.91 -14.55
CA THR A 825 1.51 31.49 -14.87
C THR A 825 2.71 31.03 -15.73
N PRO A 826 3.60 30.14 -15.23
CA PRO A 826 4.78 29.73 -15.99
C PRO A 826 4.37 29.08 -17.30
N LYS A 827 5.11 29.37 -18.38
CA LYS A 827 4.82 28.84 -19.73
C LYS A 827 4.72 27.31 -19.68
N TYR A 828 3.56 26.79 -20.08
CA TYR A 828 3.24 25.36 -20.12
C TYR A 828 2.80 24.92 -21.52
N ASP A 829 2.81 23.61 -21.77
CA ASP A 829 2.42 23.04 -23.07
C ASP A 829 0.88 23.03 -23.21
N GLN A 830 0.32 24.12 -23.71
CA GLN A 830 -1.13 24.27 -23.89
C GLN A 830 -1.73 23.12 -24.71
N HIS A 831 -1.09 22.70 -25.81
CA HIS A 831 -1.59 21.62 -26.66
C HIS A 831 -1.67 20.30 -25.89
N TYR A 832 -0.66 19.97 -25.08
CA TYR A 832 -0.65 18.78 -24.24
C TYR A 832 -1.84 18.78 -23.26
N TYR A 833 -2.05 19.86 -22.50
CA TYR A 833 -3.15 19.92 -21.54
C TYR A 833 -4.54 20.01 -22.19
N ARG A 834 -4.67 20.66 -23.36
CA ARG A 834 -5.92 20.66 -24.15
C ARG A 834 -6.27 19.27 -24.67
N SER A 835 -5.29 18.49 -25.13
CA SER A 835 -5.49 17.08 -25.52
C SER A 835 -5.87 16.19 -24.33
N LEU A 836 -5.33 16.44 -23.13
CA LEU A 836 -5.80 15.77 -21.90
C LEU A 836 -7.26 16.13 -21.58
N LEU A 837 -7.69 17.37 -21.81
CA LEU A 837 -9.08 17.80 -21.61
C LEU A 837 -10.03 17.13 -22.60
N VAL A 838 -9.69 17.08 -23.89
CA VAL A 838 -10.44 16.33 -24.93
C VAL A 838 -10.58 14.87 -24.56
N LYS A 839 -9.48 14.21 -24.16
CA LYS A 839 -9.49 12.81 -23.72
C LYS A 839 -10.38 12.59 -22.50
N SER A 840 -10.35 13.52 -21.55
CA SER A 840 -11.16 13.50 -20.32
C SER A 840 -12.66 13.64 -20.61
N PHE A 841 -13.03 14.49 -21.58
CA PHE A 841 -14.41 14.67 -22.02
C PHE A 841 -14.90 13.49 -22.89
N LYS A 842 -14.08 13.00 -23.82
CA LYS A 842 -14.39 11.81 -24.64
C LYS A 842 -14.68 10.59 -23.77
N GLU A 843 -13.91 10.36 -22.70
CA GLU A 843 -14.12 9.22 -21.78
C GLU A 843 -15.53 9.21 -21.16
N ILE A 844 -16.16 10.37 -20.95
CA ILE A 844 -17.48 10.47 -20.31
C ILE A 844 -18.65 10.68 -21.28
N TRP A 845 -18.41 11.28 -22.46
CA TRP A 845 -19.47 11.76 -23.36
C TRP A 845 -19.64 10.93 -24.65
N VAL A 846 -18.65 10.13 -25.06
CA VAL A 846 -18.66 9.39 -26.34
C VAL A 846 -19.83 8.39 -26.52
N GLY A 847 -20.42 7.91 -25.41
CA GLY A 847 -21.61 7.05 -25.44
C GLY A 847 -22.94 7.80 -25.61
N ILE A 848 -22.92 9.13 -25.60
CA ILE A 848 -24.10 10.02 -25.56
C ILE A 848 -24.07 11.03 -26.73
N SER A 849 -22.87 11.42 -27.19
CA SER A 849 -22.64 12.53 -28.11
C SER A 849 -23.29 12.41 -29.48
N SER A 850 -23.75 13.54 -30.04
CA SER A 850 -24.26 13.57 -31.43
C SER A 850 -23.14 13.46 -32.49
N PHE A 851 -21.91 13.81 -32.12
CA PHE A 851 -20.71 13.78 -32.95
C PHE A 851 -19.73 12.67 -32.53
N LYS A 852 -18.78 12.33 -33.42
CA LYS A 852 -17.80 11.25 -33.20
C LYS A 852 -16.34 11.71 -33.11
N ASN A 853 -15.96 12.78 -33.83
CA ASN A 853 -14.61 13.33 -33.76
C ASN A 853 -14.53 14.36 -32.63
N PHE A 854 -13.81 14.03 -31.54
CA PHE A 854 -13.63 14.92 -30.39
C PHE A 854 -12.40 15.85 -30.53
N GLU A 855 -11.43 15.53 -31.39
CA GLU A 855 -10.23 16.36 -31.58
C GLU A 855 -10.55 17.71 -32.27
N ILE A 856 -11.68 17.77 -32.99
CA ILE A 856 -12.20 18.99 -33.62
C ILE A 856 -12.40 20.13 -32.60
N LEU A 857 -12.75 19.78 -31.34
CA LEU A 857 -13.04 20.72 -30.25
C LEU A 857 -11.83 21.59 -29.84
N ILE A 858 -10.61 21.18 -30.22
CA ILE A 858 -9.37 21.94 -29.97
C ILE A 858 -8.63 22.33 -31.25
N SER A 859 -9.18 21.96 -32.41
CA SER A 859 -8.58 22.24 -33.72
C SER A 859 -8.62 23.74 -34.05
N ASN A 860 -7.60 24.23 -34.74
CA ASN A 860 -7.52 25.63 -35.17
C ASN A 860 -8.27 25.88 -36.50
N GLU A 861 -8.82 24.84 -37.12
CA GLU A 861 -9.37 24.87 -38.48
C GLU A 861 -10.87 25.21 -38.50
N THR A 862 -11.57 25.10 -37.37
CA THR A 862 -13.02 25.33 -37.25
C THR A 862 -13.40 26.72 -36.73
N PHE A 863 -12.92 27.76 -37.41
CA PHE A 863 -13.46 29.12 -37.32
C PHE A 863 -14.23 29.51 -38.60
N LEU A 864 -15.12 28.60 -39.06
CA LEU A 864 -16.10 28.88 -40.13
C LEU A 864 -17.52 28.68 -39.58
N PRO A 865 -18.42 29.68 -39.67
CA PRO A 865 -19.69 29.69 -38.97
C PRO A 865 -20.81 28.99 -39.77
N PHE A 866 -20.89 27.67 -39.68
CA PHE A 866 -22.07 26.92 -40.12
C PHE A 866 -22.65 26.08 -38.98
N ALA A 867 -23.96 26.16 -38.80
CA ALA A 867 -24.66 25.45 -37.74
C ALA A 867 -24.72 23.94 -38.01
N PHE A 868 -24.82 23.15 -36.93
CA PHE A 868 -25.02 21.70 -37.00
C PHE A 868 -26.45 21.34 -37.47
N GLU A 869 -26.73 21.50 -38.76
CA GLU A 869 -27.93 20.90 -39.37
C GLU A 869 -27.76 19.39 -39.54
N LYS A 870 -28.81 18.63 -39.20
CA LYS A 870 -28.84 17.17 -39.32
C LYS A 870 -29.05 16.74 -40.77
N SER A 871 -27.97 16.59 -41.53
CA SER A 871 -28.02 15.90 -42.84
C SER A 871 -27.79 14.39 -42.68
N GLN A 872 -28.81 13.61 -42.99
CA GLN A 872 -28.65 12.20 -43.36
C GLN A 872 -28.03 12.11 -44.76
N ASN A 873 -27.54 10.92 -45.13
CA ASN A 873 -26.99 10.56 -46.44
C ASN A 873 -25.64 11.17 -46.82
N TYR A 874 -24.55 10.50 -46.41
CA TYR A 874 -23.35 10.39 -47.23
C TYR A 874 -23.04 8.91 -47.51
N SER A 875 -23.65 8.39 -48.58
CA SER A 875 -23.33 7.09 -49.17
C SER A 875 -23.44 7.20 -50.68
N LYS A 876 -22.41 6.75 -51.42
CA LYS A 876 -22.12 7.11 -52.82
C LYS A 876 -21.70 8.61 -52.92
N ASN A 877 -20.61 8.99 -53.58
CA ASN A 877 -19.93 8.36 -54.71
C ASN A 877 -18.41 8.15 -54.48
N ILE A 878 -17.92 6.96 -54.84
CA ILE A 878 -16.53 6.74 -55.22
C ILE A 878 -16.46 6.79 -56.75
N ASN A 879 -15.67 7.70 -57.32
CA ASN A 879 -14.91 7.50 -58.57
C ASN A 879 -14.12 8.76 -58.97
N LYS A 880 -12.90 8.54 -59.50
CA LYS A 880 -12.13 9.34 -60.49
C LYS A 880 -12.23 10.89 -60.38
N THR A 881 -11.14 11.62 -60.19
CA THR A 881 -9.89 11.58 -60.98
C THR A 881 -8.62 11.98 -60.18
N ASN A 882 -7.48 12.07 -60.88
CA ASN A 882 -6.21 12.69 -60.46
C ASN A 882 -5.37 11.92 -59.42
N SER A 883 -4.84 10.78 -59.89
CA SER A 883 -3.45 10.39 -59.63
C SER A 883 -2.44 11.38 -60.26
N ILE A 884 -1.13 11.18 -60.04
CA ILE A 884 0.04 11.97 -60.51
C ILE A 884 0.33 13.18 -59.57
N PHE A 885 1.55 13.42 -59.05
CA PHE A 885 2.87 12.78 -59.22
C PHE A 885 3.53 12.44 -57.86
N ILE A 886 4.77 11.91 -57.89
CA ILE A 886 5.56 11.42 -56.75
C ILE A 886 6.68 12.41 -56.42
N ALA A 887 6.90 12.69 -55.13
CA ALA A 887 8.18 13.03 -54.52
C ALA A 887 8.15 12.65 -53.03
#